data_AF-A0A1W1EE65-F1
#
_entry.id   AF-A0A1W1EE65-F1
#
_cell.length_a   1.000
_cell.length_b   1.000
_cell.length_c   1.000
_cell.angle_alpha   90.00
_cell.angle_beta   90.00
_cell.angle_gamma   90.00
#
_symmetry.space_group_name_H-M   'P 1'
#
loop_
_entity.id
_entity.type
_entity.pdbx_description
1 polymer ?
#
loop_
_entity_poly.entity_id
_entity_poly.type
_entity_poly.pdbx_seq_one_letter_code
_entity_poly.pdbx_strand_id
1 'polypeptide(L)'
;MNISKKIFLNFIYFILFFYSSLYAACTPSGTTGKDDIHCSGELNSIFEVKALGDDDNVTLENVSGRAAYWLDESLGGNSATDGNDTFIAENSSFYWVLGFGGNDTFKVYDSNFSNLYGDTNPGHGVSQRGDDTIYVENSISNGWILGGNDSDTITIKNSKVSFVASGYSINYIDTWGKDYTPFDGNDTVILDNVDFNETNYYAYYANLPGEIGTGKGDDLIVFKNGGNAYGVSAGHGNDQIIVEDYMTFNDCNYTNERGKMTYCGIYGDEPYESEANASTIALHGDDEIVIKAGDLSGIVVEAGDGSDNVVISDGVLLLDTNISGGDDRSIVDGFVDVLSFDGWKGNLNAYNLTNFETIVFDNGSDITFLDNTLATGFETGADVASNLPYGLVLKNDSSWKIGDNFTLDGNLYNSAVVNMNYDGNEPNSTLVIKNDYSGDDGVISMDTVLNDASSSLSDKIVIEGNSTGRTILKITNINGLGGQTPTGDNEGILVVEVHGTSANDAFELEFPNPYAGEYEYELVQGSNGNWYLQSYKIAPVPPADNIVALNSSLTVNSYDSYSSNLPAVGRGTTCFGPFSYSLLEDVKHGSLVLDESNGEYSYTPNANYNGADSFSYKITSNNCSVSSNRATLSISVLCATSQSSDGGDIFGKISVLLMMFMTTFIGLFFIKKEKVL
;
A
#
# COMPACT_ATOMS: atom_id res chain seq x y z
N MET A 1 34.57 -81.40 -29.90
CA MET A 1 33.31 -80.70 -29.56
C MET A 1 33.62 -79.43 -28.78
N ASN A 2 34.06 -78.34 -29.44
CA ASN A 2 34.41 -77.08 -28.75
C ASN A 2 33.94 -75.83 -29.51
N ILE A 3 32.97 -76.00 -30.41
CA ILE A 3 32.39 -74.92 -31.22
C ILE A 3 31.01 -74.48 -30.66
N SER A 4 30.32 -75.29 -29.84
CA SER A 4 28.99 -74.89 -29.34
C SER A 4 29.00 -73.97 -28.11
N LYS A 5 30.06 -73.96 -27.28
CA LYS A 5 30.14 -73.04 -26.13
C LYS A 5 30.41 -71.58 -26.52
N LYS A 6 31.20 -71.33 -27.58
CA LYS A 6 31.49 -69.96 -28.06
C LYS A 6 30.31 -69.34 -28.82
N ILE A 7 29.45 -70.15 -29.45
CA ILE A 7 28.23 -69.67 -30.09
C ILE A 7 27.13 -69.44 -29.04
N PHE A 8 27.01 -70.30 -28.03
CA PHE A 8 26.03 -70.11 -26.95
C PHE A 8 26.37 -68.92 -26.04
N LEU A 9 27.66 -68.68 -25.73
CA LEU A 9 28.07 -67.49 -24.98
C LEU A 9 27.96 -66.20 -25.79
N ASN A 10 28.23 -66.22 -27.11
CA ASN A 10 28.00 -65.05 -27.95
C ASN A 10 26.51 -64.81 -28.23
N PHE A 11 25.66 -65.83 -28.23
CA PHE A 11 24.20 -65.67 -28.36
C PHE A 11 23.59 -65.14 -27.05
N ILE A 12 24.11 -65.56 -25.89
CA ILE A 12 23.75 -64.99 -24.59
C ILE A 12 24.30 -63.56 -24.43
N TYR A 13 25.52 -63.27 -24.90
CA TYR A 13 26.02 -61.89 -24.95
C TYR A 13 25.24 -61.04 -25.96
N PHE A 14 24.82 -61.57 -27.11
CA PHE A 14 23.99 -60.85 -28.08
C PHE A 14 22.57 -60.60 -27.55
N ILE A 15 21.99 -61.53 -26.79
CA ILE A 15 20.70 -61.34 -26.10
C ILE A 15 20.83 -60.41 -24.89
N LEU A 16 21.94 -60.44 -24.14
CA LEU A 16 22.19 -59.52 -23.01
C LEU A 16 22.64 -58.13 -23.46
N PHE A 17 23.30 -57.98 -24.61
CA PHE A 17 23.64 -56.66 -25.20
C PHE A 17 22.40 -55.97 -25.80
N PHE A 18 21.39 -56.73 -26.25
CA PHE A 18 20.10 -56.19 -26.69
C PHE A 18 19.12 -55.89 -25.54
N TYR A 19 19.43 -56.31 -24.31
CA TYR A 19 18.63 -56.03 -23.11
C TYR A 19 19.25 -54.99 -22.17
N SER A 20 20.37 -54.38 -22.53
CA SER A 20 21.03 -53.34 -21.72
C SER A 20 21.09 -51.96 -22.39
N SER A 21 20.43 -51.77 -23.53
CA SER A 21 20.00 -50.44 -23.98
C SER A 21 18.76 -50.10 -23.17
N LEU A 22 18.89 -49.16 -22.22
CA LEU A 22 17.76 -48.50 -21.56
C LEU A 22 16.88 -47.88 -22.64
N TYR A 23 15.89 -48.63 -23.12
CA TYR A 23 14.76 -48.07 -23.83
C TYR A 23 13.84 -47.51 -22.76
N ALA A 24 13.44 -46.25 -22.89
CA ALA A 24 12.38 -45.73 -22.04
C ALA A 24 11.14 -46.63 -22.15
N ALA A 25 10.66 -47.09 -21.01
CA ALA A 25 9.49 -47.95 -20.93
C ALA A 25 8.34 -47.11 -20.38
N CYS A 26 7.54 -46.52 -21.28
CA CYS A 26 6.21 -46.08 -20.90
C CYS A 26 5.35 -47.33 -20.71
N THR A 27 4.96 -47.61 -19.46
CA THR A 27 4.13 -48.77 -19.13
C THR A 27 2.74 -48.31 -18.72
N PRO A 28 1.66 -48.83 -19.33
CA PRO A 28 0.32 -48.66 -18.81
C PRO A 28 0.22 -49.28 -17.41
N SER A 29 -0.44 -48.59 -16.49
CA SER A 29 -0.62 -48.98 -15.09
C SER A 29 -2.08 -48.93 -14.65
N GLY A 30 -3.04 -49.17 -15.54
CA GLY A 30 -4.48 -49.08 -15.22
C GLY A 30 -5.28 -50.39 -15.33
N THR A 31 -6.39 -50.46 -14.60
CA THR A 31 -7.51 -51.39 -14.85
C THR A 31 -8.61 -50.69 -15.67
N THR A 32 -9.40 -51.47 -16.43
CA THR A 32 -10.44 -51.01 -17.39
C THR A 32 -11.09 -49.66 -17.08
N GLY A 33 -10.82 -48.65 -17.92
CA GLY A 33 -11.45 -47.32 -17.90
C GLY A 33 -10.48 -46.15 -17.72
N LYS A 34 -9.26 -46.40 -17.19
CA LYS A 34 -8.17 -45.41 -17.05
C LYS A 34 -6.90 -45.90 -17.76
N ASP A 35 -6.26 -45.04 -18.52
CA ASP A 35 -4.99 -45.21 -19.20
C ASP A 35 -3.84 -44.53 -18.42
N ASP A 36 -3.65 -44.91 -17.14
CA ASP A 36 -2.50 -44.43 -16.37
C ASP A 36 -1.18 -44.85 -17.04
N ILE A 37 -0.27 -43.91 -17.33
CA ILE A 37 1.01 -44.14 -18.01
C ILE A 37 2.17 -43.69 -17.13
N HIS A 38 3.13 -44.58 -16.90
CA HIS A 38 4.39 -44.24 -16.25
C HIS A 38 5.56 -44.43 -17.20
N CYS A 39 6.37 -43.38 -17.42
CA CYS A 39 7.55 -43.39 -18.28
C CYS A 39 8.83 -43.08 -17.49
N SER A 40 9.91 -43.80 -17.79
CA SER A 40 11.26 -43.52 -17.26
C SER A 40 12.36 -43.85 -18.28
N GLY A 41 13.51 -43.18 -18.22
CA GLY A 41 14.69 -43.45 -19.05
C GLY A 41 14.79 -42.62 -20.34
N GLU A 42 15.64 -43.05 -21.28
CA GLU A 42 15.94 -42.27 -22.50
C GLU A 42 14.96 -42.56 -23.65
N LEU A 43 14.28 -41.52 -24.13
CA LEU A 43 13.41 -41.52 -25.32
C LEU A 43 14.18 -40.98 -26.53
N ASN A 44 14.72 -41.89 -27.33
CA ASN A 44 15.63 -41.60 -28.45
C ASN A 44 14.96 -41.03 -29.73
N SER A 45 13.64 -40.76 -29.72
CA SER A 45 12.91 -40.18 -30.85
C SER A 45 11.71 -39.35 -30.37
N ILE A 46 11.25 -38.38 -31.18
CA ILE A 46 9.98 -37.70 -30.96
C ILE A 46 8.88 -38.77 -30.96
N PHE A 47 8.21 -38.92 -29.82
CA PHE A 47 7.18 -39.93 -29.59
C PHE A 47 5.93 -39.22 -29.08
N GLU A 48 4.75 -39.63 -29.55
CA GLU A 48 3.47 -39.19 -29.00
C GLU A 48 3.01 -40.23 -27.98
N VAL A 49 2.78 -39.80 -26.74
CA VAL A 49 2.12 -40.59 -25.70
C VAL A 49 0.69 -40.06 -25.58
N LYS A 50 -0.30 -40.96 -25.59
CA LYS A 50 -1.71 -40.61 -25.50
C LYS A 50 -2.33 -41.39 -24.36
N ALA A 51 -2.78 -40.68 -23.33
CA ALA A 51 -3.67 -41.17 -22.30
C ALA A 51 -5.08 -40.76 -22.76
N LEU A 52 -5.86 -41.73 -23.23
CA LEU A 52 -7.09 -41.48 -23.99
C LEU A 52 -8.34 -41.90 -23.19
N GLY A 53 -8.25 -42.01 -21.87
CA GLY A 53 -9.39 -42.29 -20.99
C GLY A 53 -9.66 -41.13 -20.04
N ASP A 54 -10.81 -41.17 -19.37
CA ASP A 54 -11.18 -40.18 -18.36
C ASP A 54 -10.37 -40.39 -17.04
N ASP A 55 -9.92 -39.31 -16.43
CA ASP A 55 -9.23 -39.26 -15.14
C ASP A 55 -7.89 -40.03 -15.12
N ASP A 56 -7.08 -39.83 -16.15
CA ASP A 56 -5.81 -40.49 -16.40
C ASP A 56 -4.64 -39.86 -15.66
N ASN A 57 -3.66 -40.69 -15.26
CA ASN A 57 -2.40 -40.21 -14.69
C ASN A 57 -1.21 -40.50 -15.60
N VAL A 58 -0.54 -39.46 -16.07
CA VAL A 58 0.72 -39.57 -16.81
C VAL A 58 1.88 -39.11 -15.93
N THR A 59 2.82 -40.01 -15.63
CA THR A 59 3.99 -39.72 -14.79
C THR A 59 5.31 -39.93 -15.55
N LEU A 60 6.18 -38.93 -15.56
CA LEU A 60 7.53 -38.98 -16.10
C LEU A 60 8.55 -38.88 -14.97
N GLU A 61 9.41 -39.89 -14.84
CA GLU A 61 10.51 -39.88 -13.87
C GLU A 61 11.84 -40.11 -14.57
N ASN A 62 12.75 -39.14 -14.47
CA ASN A 62 14.09 -39.23 -15.07
C ASN A 62 14.05 -39.53 -16.59
N VAL A 63 13.10 -38.90 -17.29
CA VAL A 63 12.93 -39.10 -18.74
C VAL A 63 13.80 -38.12 -19.50
N SER A 64 14.65 -38.60 -20.41
CA SER A 64 15.42 -37.73 -21.31
C SER A 64 14.91 -37.88 -22.74
N GLY A 65 14.24 -36.86 -23.29
CA GLY A 65 13.72 -36.87 -24.66
C GLY A 65 12.91 -35.62 -25.03
N ARG A 66 12.25 -35.66 -26.20
CA ARG A 66 11.34 -34.60 -26.70
C ARG A 66 10.02 -35.21 -27.16
N ALA A 67 9.37 -35.93 -26.25
CA ALA A 67 8.05 -36.52 -26.51
C ALA A 67 6.93 -35.47 -26.32
N ALA A 68 5.82 -35.68 -27.01
CA ALA A 68 4.57 -34.93 -26.86
C ALA A 68 3.55 -35.80 -26.14
N TYR A 69 2.78 -35.21 -25.24
CA TYR A 69 1.80 -35.91 -24.39
C TYR A 69 0.41 -35.31 -24.60
N TRP A 70 -0.55 -36.19 -24.85
CA TRP A 70 -1.96 -35.84 -24.99
C TRP A 70 -2.72 -36.48 -23.84
N LEU A 71 -3.48 -35.66 -23.12
CA LEU A 71 -4.47 -36.05 -22.13
C LEU A 71 -5.87 -36.00 -22.80
N ASP A 72 -6.75 -36.93 -22.48
CA ASP A 72 -8.10 -37.17 -23.06
C ASP A 72 -8.23 -37.63 -24.56
N GLU A 73 -9.33 -38.34 -24.82
CA GLU A 73 -9.84 -38.80 -26.11
C GLU A 73 -10.62 -37.74 -26.93
N SER A 74 -9.85 -37.10 -27.81
CA SER A 74 -10.24 -36.54 -29.11
C SER A 74 -10.40 -35.03 -29.22
N LEU A 75 -10.09 -34.55 -30.43
CA LEU A 75 -10.10 -33.18 -30.93
C LEU A 75 -11.50 -32.51 -30.95
N GLY A 76 -12.40 -32.84 -30.02
CA GLY A 76 -13.76 -32.32 -29.97
C GLY A 76 -14.48 -32.58 -28.65
N GLY A 77 -13.99 -31.96 -27.57
CA GLY A 77 -14.59 -31.89 -26.23
C GLY A 77 -16.07 -31.56 -26.27
N ASN A 78 -16.88 -32.62 -26.24
CA ASN A 78 -18.34 -32.55 -26.24
C ASN A 78 -18.90 -33.79 -25.51
N SER A 79 -18.06 -34.46 -24.70
CA SER A 79 -18.50 -35.49 -23.80
C SER A 79 -18.96 -34.83 -22.50
N ALA A 80 -19.96 -35.42 -21.84
CA ALA A 80 -20.38 -34.96 -20.51
C ALA A 80 -19.47 -35.54 -19.40
N THR A 81 -18.28 -36.01 -19.77
CA THR A 81 -17.37 -36.80 -18.94
C THR A 81 -15.90 -36.43 -19.14
N ASP A 82 -15.58 -35.29 -19.76
CA ASP A 82 -14.20 -34.82 -19.90
C ASP A 82 -13.51 -34.95 -18.52
N GLY A 83 -12.51 -35.82 -18.46
CA GLY A 83 -11.99 -36.39 -17.21
C GLY A 83 -10.97 -35.46 -16.55
N ASN A 84 -10.80 -35.54 -15.23
CA ASN A 84 -9.80 -34.71 -14.55
C ASN A 84 -8.44 -35.42 -14.58
N ASP A 85 -7.60 -35.07 -15.56
CA ASP A 85 -6.35 -35.74 -15.79
C ASP A 85 -5.21 -35.15 -14.94
N THR A 86 -4.15 -35.93 -14.75
CA THR A 86 -2.98 -35.52 -13.98
C THR A 86 -1.70 -35.86 -14.71
N PHE A 87 -0.90 -34.83 -15.02
CA PHE A 87 0.43 -34.96 -15.56
C PHE A 87 1.48 -34.60 -14.50
N ILE A 88 2.40 -35.51 -14.21
CA ILE A 88 3.53 -35.28 -13.29
C ILE A 88 4.84 -35.53 -14.03
N ALA A 89 5.77 -34.58 -14.00
CA ALA A 89 7.11 -34.76 -14.53
C ALA A 89 8.17 -34.34 -13.51
N GLU A 90 9.08 -35.27 -13.19
CA GLU A 90 10.20 -35.04 -12.28
C GLU A 90 11.53 -35.37 -12.98
N ASN A 91 12.50 -34.44 -12.87
CA ASN A 91 13.84 -34.56 -13.45
C ASN A 91 13.82 -35.02 -14.93
N SER A 92 12.90 -34.45 -15.71
CA SER A 92 12.55 -34.96 -17.03
C SER A 92 12.69 -33.90 -18.13
N SER A 93 12.69 -34.35 -19.37
CA SER A 93 12.58 -33.47 -20.54
C SER A 93 11.52 -33.97 -21.50
N PHE A 94 10.68 -33.04 -21.94
CA PHE A 94 9.59 -33.28 -22.88
C PHE A 94 9.40 -32.06 -23.80
N TYR A 95 8.65 -32.25 -24.89
CA TYR A 95 8.39 -31.15 -25.82
C TYR A 95 7.15 -30.37 -25.38
N TRP A 96 5.98 -31.00 -25.37
CA TRP A 96 4.77 -30.37 -24.87
C TRP A 96 3.78 -31.37 -24.24
N VAL A 97 2.88 -30.85 -23.43
CA VAL A 97 1.68 -31.53 -22.90
C VAL A 97 0.46 -30.71 -23.27
N LEU A 98 -0.63 -31.38 -23.64
CA LEU A 98 -1.92 -30.78 -23.94
C LEU A 98 -3.02 -31.49 -23.14
N GLY A 99 -3.74 -30.73 -22.33
CA GLY A 99 -5.02 -31.10 -21.71
C GLY A 99 -6.20 -30.84 -22.66
N PHE A 100 -7.30 -31.57 -22.49
CA PHE A 100 -8.51 -31.39 -23.28
C PHE A 100 -9.75 -31.55 -22.42
N GLY A 101 -10.29 -30.44 -21.93
CA GLY A 101 -11.47 -30.51 -21.06
C GLY A 101 -11.13 -31.12 -19.69
N GLY A 102 -12.08 -31.10 -18.75
CA GLY A 102 -11.84 -31.51 -17.37
C GLY A 102 -11.02 -30.51 -16.55
N ASN A 103 -11.01 -30.69 -15.23
CA ASN A 103 -10.13 -29.91 -14.35
C ASN A 103 -8.79 -30.64 -14.23
N ASP A 104 -7.84 -30.32 -15.12
CA ASP A 104 -6.57 -31.01 -15.22
C ASP A 104 -5.53 -30.50 -14.21
N THR A 105 -4.58 -31.35 -13.86
CA THR A 105 -3.47 -31.00 -12.96
C THR A 105 -2.12 -31.31 -13.58
N PHE A 106 -1.30 -30.28 -13.77
CA PHE A 106 0.06 -30.38 -14.27
C PHE A 106 1.06 -30.07 -13.15
N LYS A 107 1.98 -30.99 -12.86
CA LYS A 107 3.04 -30.80 -11.86
C LYS A 107 4.40 -31.11 -12.44
N VAL A 108 5.25 -30.10 -12.56
CA VAL A 108 6.55 -30.21 -13.23
C VAL A 108 7.66 -29.75 -12.29
N TYR A 109 8.59 -30.65 -12.00
CA TYR A 109 9.71 -30.43 -11.09
C TYR A 109 11.03 -30.74 -11.78
N ASP A 110 12.03 -29.88 -11.58
CA ASP A 110 13.42 -30.10 -12.01
C ASP A 110 13.55 -30.48 -13.50
N SER A 111 12.69 -29.93 -14.36
CA SER A 111 12.50 -30.43 -15.73
C SER A 111 12.76 -29.37 -16.81
N ASN A 112 13.01 -29.83 -18.04
CA ASN A 112 13.20 -28.97 -19.21
C ASN A 112 12.13 -29.25 -20.26
N PHE A 113 11.29 -28.27 -20.58
CA PHE A 113 10.19 -28.43 -21.52
C PHE A 113 10.03 -27.24 -22.47
N SER A 114 9.16 -27.40 -23.48
CA SER A 114 8.78 -26.29 -24.36
C SER A 114 7.40 -25.76 -23.98
N ASN A 115 6.34 -26.58 -24.03
CA ASN A 115 5.01 -26.07 -23.75
C ASN A 115 4.22 -26.90 -22.73
N LEU A 116 3.39 -26.23 -21.95
CA LEU A 116 2.27 -26.78 -21.20
C LEU A 116 1.03 -26.06 -21.66
N TYR A 117 0.03 -26.82 -22.06
CA TYR A 117 -1.26 -26.32 -22.48
C TYR A 117 -2.29 -27.08 -21.66
N GLY A 118 -3.12 -26.37 -20.89
CA GLY A 118 -4.38 -26.94 -20.41
C GLY A 118 -5.37 -27.06 -21.57
N ASP A 119 -6.65 -26.76 -21.32
CA ASP A 119 -7.82 -26.99 -22.18
C ASP A 119 -7.89 -26.17 -23.51
N THR A 120 -6.81 -26.09 -24.27
CA THR A 120 -6.70 -25.23 -25.45
C THR A 120 -7.33 -25.86 -26.71
N ASN A 121 -8.61 -25.59 -27.01
CA ASN A 121 -9.16 -25.84 -28.36
C ASN A 121 -9.97 -24.65 -28.93
N PRO A 122 -9.38 -23.82 -29.81
CA PRO A 122 -10.05 -22.65 -30.41
C PRO A 122 -11.16 -23.00 -31.43
N GLY A 123 -11.39 -24.29 -31.74
CA GLY A 123 -12.27 -24.71 -32.83
C GLY A 123 -13.68 -25.19 -32.45
N HIS A 124 -13.96 -25.52 -31.18
CA HIS A 124 -15.07 -26.43 -30.87
C HIS A 124 -15.80 -26.18 -29.54
N GLY A 125 -16.82 -25.30 -29.52
CA GLY A 125 -17.90 -25.33 -28.51
C GLY A 125 -17.63 -24.54 -27.21
N VAL A 126 -18.73 -24.17 -26.55
CA VAL A 126 -18.89 -23.08 -25.56
C VAL A 126 -19.39 -23.57 -24.19
N SER A 127 -18.94 -24.73 -23.73
CA SER A 127 -19.36 -25.28 -22.43
C SER A 127 -18.17 -25.85 -21.65
N GLN A 128 -18.00 -25.33 -20.43
CA GLN A 128 -17.20 -25.80 -19.29
C GLN A 128 -16.18 -26.87 -19.65
N ARG A 129 -14.97 -26.39 -19.92
CA ARG A 129 -13.80 -27.18 -20.21
C ARG A 129 -12.99 -27.46 -18.95
N GLY A 130 -13.24 -26.78 -17.83
CA GLY A 130 -12.77 -27.15 -16.50
C GLY A 130 -11.62 -26.28 -16.00
N ASP A 131 -11.55 -26.12 -14.68
CA ASP A 131 -10.57 -25.26 -14.01
C ASP A 131 -9.24 -26.02 -13.86
N ASP A 132 -8.20 -25.60 -14.58
CA ASP A 132 -6.90 -26.27 -14.62
C ASP A 132 -5.95 -25.77 -13.52
N THR A 133 -5.08 -26.67 -13.05
CA THR A 133 -4.03 -26.34 -12.08
C THR A 133 -2.65 -26.69 -12.62
N ILE A 134 -1.84 -25.68 -12.88
CA ILE A 134 -0.46 -25.83 -13.34
C ILE A 134 0.51 -25.44 -12.23
N TYR A 135 1.42 -26.34 -11.88
CA TYR A 135 2.50 -26.12 -10.93
C TYR A 135 3.84 -26.46 -11.55
N VAL A 136 4.75 -25.48 -11.62
CA VAL A 136 6.10 -25.62 -12.17
C VAL A 136 7.12 -25.16 -11.15
N GLU A 137 8.12 -26.00 -10.84
CA GLU A 137 9.16 -25.67 -9.88
C GLU A 137 10.55 -26.12 -10.34
N ASN A 138 11.56 -25.30 -10.07
CA ASN A 138 12.98 -25.55 -10.40
C ASN A 138 13.21 -25.97 -11.85
N SER A 139 12.41 -25.46 -12.78
CA SER A 139 12.31 -25.95 -14.16
C SER A 139 12.62 -24.87 -15.18
N ILE A 140 12.86 -25.30 -16.43
CA ILE A 140 13.10 -24.40 -17.56
C ILE A 140 12.06 -24.67 -18.65
N SER A 141 11.27 -23.64 -18.97
CA SER A 141 10.37 -23.62 -20.14
C SER A 141 10.96 -22.73 -21.23
N ASN A 142 10.95 -23.19 -22.48
CA ASN A 142 11.35 -22.40 -23.65
C ASN A 142 10.17 -22.07 -24.57
N GLY A 143 8.95 -22.18 -24.08
CA GLY A 143 7.73 -21.90 -24.80
C GLY A 143 6.61 -21.51 -23.84
N TRP A 144 5.39 -21.89 -24.17
CA TRP A 144 4.17 -21.43 -23.52
C TRP A 144 3.79 -22.26 -22.32
N ILE A 145 3.34 -21.60 -21.25
CA ILE A 145 2.55 -22.21 -20.20
C ILE A 145 1.18 -21.55 -20.29
N LEU A 146 0.18 -22.29 -20.76
CA LEU A 146 -1.20 -21.81 -20.92
C LEU A 146 -2.15 -22.58 -19.99
N GLY A 147 -2.96 -21.86 -19.22
CA GLY A 147 -4.15 -22.39 -18.53
C GLY A 147 -5.17 -22.84 -19.58
N GLY A 148 -5.91 -21.91 -20.15
CA GLY A 148 -6.71 -22.09 -21.34
C GLY A 148 -7.98 -21.25 -21.33
N ASN A 149 -9.18 -21.83 -21.16
CA ASN A 149 -10.42 -21.06 -21.04
C ASN A 149 -11.31 -21.60 -19.91
N ASP A 150 -11.13 -21.14 -18.67
CA ASP A 150 -12.06 -21.26 -17.54
C ASP A 150 -11.36 -20.56 -16.35
N SER A 151 -11.55 -20.97 -15.08
CA SER A 151 -10.85 -20.33 -13.95
C SER A 151 -9.60 -21.10 -13.57
N ASP A 152 -8.46 -20.75 -14.13
CA ASP A 152 -7.22 -21.51 -14.02
C ASP A 152 -6.29 -21.01 -12.91
N THR A 153 -5.46 -21.91 -12.39
CA THR A 153 -4.40 -21.56 -11.44
C THR A 153 -3.04 -21.98 -11.95
N ILE A 154 -2.16 -21.01 -12.19
CA ILE A 154 -0.77 -21.23 -12.61
C ILE A 154 0.16 -20.79 -11.48
N THR A 155 0.98 -21.69 -10.96
CA THR A 155 2.03 -21.39 -9.98
C THR A 155 3.38 -21.80 -10.51
N ILE A 156 4.32 -20.85 -10.57
CA ILE A 156 5.68 -21.08 -11.05
C ILE A 156 6.67 -20.64 -9.98
N LYS A 157 7.61 -21.52 -9.63
CA LYS A 157 8.59 -21.29 -8.55
C LYS A 157 10.02 -21.55 -9.00
N ASN A 158 10.95 -20.67 -8.64
CA ASN A 158 12.40 -20.87 -8.82
C ASN A 158 12.77 -21.35 -10.24
N SER A 159 12.08 -20.82 -11.24
CA SER A 159 12.08 -21.37 -12.60
C SER A 159 12.42 -20.30 -13.61
N LYS A 160 12.85 -20.73 -14.80
CA LYS A 160 13.10 -19.86 -15.93
C LYS A 160 12.14 -20.15 -17.07
N VAL A 161 11.28 -19.21 -17.42
CA VAL A 161 10.19 -19.45 -18.39
C VAL A 161 10.22 -18.43 -19.52
N SER A 162 9.48 -18.68 -20.60
CA SER A 162 9.43 -17.74 -21.75
C SER A 162 8.11 -16.98 -21.82
N PHE A 163 6.98 -17.67 -21.61
CA PHE A 163 5.64 -17.10 -21.72
C PHE A 163 4.71 -17.78 -20.72
N VAL A 164 3.83 -16.98 -20.11
CA VAL A 164 2.76 -17.46 -19.23
C VAL A 164 1.49 -16.76 -19.63
N ALA A 165 0.41 -17.50 -19.86
CA ALA A 165 -0.90 -16.91 -19.96
C ALA A 165 -1.95 -17.86 -19.40
N SER A 166 -3.06 -17.35 -18.91
CA SER A 166 -4.17 -18.15 -18.41
C SER A 166 -5.36 -18.13 -19.36
N GLY A 167 -5.63 -17.00 -20.01
CA GLY A 167 -6.66 -16.88 -21.05
C GLY A 167 -6.12 -16.74 -22.48
N TYR A 168 -7.00 -16.98 -23.47
CA TYR A 168 -6.75 -16.62 -24.87
C TYR A 168 -7.00 -15.12 -25.10
N SER A 169 -6.11 -14.28 -24.55
CA SER A 169 -6.04 -12.85 -24.83
C SER A 169 -5.73 -12.60 -26.33
N ILE A 170 -6.25 -11.51 -26.88
CA ILE A 170 -6.63 -11.31 -28.30
C ILE A 170 -5.47 -11.28 -29.31
N ASN A 171 -4.23 -11.48 -28.87
CA ASN A 171 -3.05 -11.51 -29.73
C ASN A 171 -3.10 -12.60 -30.82
N TYR A 172 -4.09 -13.50 -30.76
CA TYR A 172 -4.46 -14.39 -31.86
C TYR A 172 -5.61 -13.85 -32.72
N ILE A 173 -5.43 -12.66 -33.33
CA ILE A 173 -6.16 -12.35 -34.57
C ILE A 173 -5.66 -13.32 -35.63
N ASP A 174 -6.34 -14.46 -35.77
CA ASP A 174 -6.19 -15.28 -36.95
C ASP A 174 -6.53 -14.43 -38.19
N THR A 175 -6.14 -14.88 -39.38
CA THR A 175 -6.39 -14.17 -40.65
C THR A 175 -7.89 -13.88 -40.95
N TRP A 176 -8.82 -14.22 -40.05
CA TRP A 176 -10.26 -14.12 -40.21
C TRP A 176 -10.93 -13.10 -39.29
N GLY A 177 -10.18 -12.41 -38.42
CA GLY A 177 -10.68 -11.23 -37.68
C GLY A 177 -11.87 -11.55 -36.77
N LYS A 178 -11.81 -12.70 -36.09
CA LYS A 178 -12.83 -13.11 -35.14
C LYS A 178 -12.24 -13.21 -33.75
N ASP A 179 -12.88 -12.47 -32.86
CA ASP A 179 -12.72 -12.53 -31.42
C ASP A 179 -13.31 -13.85 -30.93
N TYR A 180 -12.45 -14.77 -30.53
CA TYR A 180 -12.79 -16.05 -29.92
C TYR A 180 -12.08 -16.03 -28.57
N THR A 181 -12.65 -15.42 -27.53
CA THR A 181 -13.41 -16.20 -26.53
C THR A 181 -14.22 -15.25 -25.63
N PRO A 182 -15.53 -15.51 -25.42
CA PRO A 182 -16.33 -14.84 -24.40
C PRO A 182 -16.45 -15.65 -23.09
N PHE A 183 -15.50 -16.57 -22.83
CA PHE A 183 -15.56 -17.56 -21.75
C PHE A 183 -14.22 -17.72 -21.05
N ASP A 184 -13.64 -16.61 -20.62
CA ASP A 184 -12.51 -16.66 -19.71
C ASP A 184 -13.05 -16.55 -18.28
N GLY A 185 -12.64 -17.48 -17.41
CA GLY A 185 -12.99 -17.45 -15.99
C GLY A 185 -12.00 -16.58 -15.22
N ASN A 186 -12.10 -16.59 -13.89
CA ASN A 186 -11.22 -15.79 -13.05
C ASN A 186 -9.93 -16.57 -12.77
N ASP A 187 -8.83 -16.11 -13.35
CA ASP A 187 -7.55 -16.78 -13.31
C ASP A 187 -6.67 -16.33 -12.14
N THR A 188 -5.72 -17.19 -11.76
CA THR A 188 -4.70 -16.86 -10.77
C THR A 188 -3.32 -17.30 -11.24
N VAL A 189 -2.43 -16.33 -11.45
CA VAL A 189 -1.02 -16.55 -11.82
C VAL A 189 -0.11 -16.12 -10.67
N ILE A 190 0.64 -17.08 -10.11
CA ILE A 190 1.59 -16.84 -9.01
C ILE A 190 3.02 -17.15 -9.49
N LEU A 191 3.87 -16.13 -9.48
CA LEU A 191 5.26 -16.19 -9.91
C LEU A 191 6.17 -15.93 -8.71
N ASP A 192 6.93 -16.95 -8.29
CA ASP A 192 7.75 -16.94 -7.08
C ASP A 192 9.22 -17.19 -7.45
N ASN A 193 10.05 -16.14 -7.47
CA ASN A 193 11.44 -16.18 -7.93
C ASN A 193 11.55 -16.74 -9.37
N VAL A 194 10.94 -16.02 -10.32
CA VAL A 194 10.83 -16.43 -11.73
C VAL A 194 11.56 -15.45 -12.64
N ASP A 195 12.48 -15.98 -13.45
CA ASP A 195 13.16 -15.21 -14.48
C ASP A 195 12.56 -15.52 -15.86
N PHE A 196 12.25 -14.49 -16.63
CA PHE A 196 11.82 -14.65 -18.01
C PHE A 196 13.01 -14.64 -18.98
N ASN A 197 13.01 -15.60 -19.91
CA ASN A 197 14.04 -15.72 -20.94
C ASN A 197 13.94 -14.56 -21.95
N GLU A 198 15.06 -13.88 -22.22
CA GLU A 198 15.26 -13.14 -23.47
C GLU A 198 15.11 -14.11 -24.66
N THR A 199 13.91 -14.23 -25.19
CA THR A 199 13.62 -15.20 -26.23
C THR A 199 13.77 -14.54 -27.60
N ASN A 200 14.77 -14.96 -28.37
CA ASN A 200 14.91 -14.65 -29.81
C ASN A 200 13.90 -15.47 -30.64
N TYR A 201 12.62 -15.47 -30.29
CA TYR A 201 11.62 -16.19 -31.08
C TYR A 201 11.17 -15.32 -32.26
N TYR A 202 11.65 -15.65 -33.45
CA TYR A 202 11.10 -15.19 -34.72
C TYR A 202 9.60 -15.51 -34.78
N ALA A 203 8.77 -14.54 -35.16
CA ALA A 203 8.04 -14.58 -36.43
C ALA A 203 6.73 -13.80 -36.38
N TYR A 204 6.60 -12.79 -37.25
CA TYR A 204 5.37 -12.41 -37.98
C TYR A 204 4.11 -11.97 -37.18
N TYR A 205 4.03 -12.34 -35.90
CA TYR A 205 3.02 -12.13 -34.88
C TYR A 205 3.78 -11.60 -33.65
N ALA A 206 3.30 -10.53 -33.06
CA ALA A 206 4.09 -9.54 -32.35
C ALA A 206 4.36 -9.88 -30.86
N ASN A 207 4.89 -11.06 -30.55
CA ASN A 207 4.96 -11.49 -29.15
C ASN A 207 6.32 -11.12 -28.53
N LEU A 208 6.28 -10.43 -27.39
CA LEU A 208 7.46 -10.02 -26.63
C LEU A 208 8.00 -11.18 -25.80
N PRO A 209 9.32 -11.36 -25.67
CA PRO A 209 9.84 -12.29 -24.66
C PRO A 209 9.42 -11.84 -23.25
N GLY A 210 8.85 -12.74 -22.46
CA GLY A 210 8.50 -12.46 -21.06
C GLY A 210 7.17 -11.76 -20.82
N GLU A 211 6.19 -12.07 -21.67
CA GLU A 211 4.80 -11.62 -21.53
C GLU A 211 4.02 -12.53 -20.56
N ILE A 212 3.27 -11.88 -19.68
CA ILE A 212 2.26 -12.47 -18.81
C ILE A 212 0.93 -11.84 -19.20
N GLY A 213 -0.03 -12.68 -19.61
CA GLY A 213 -1.35 -12.22 -20.03
C GLY A 213 -2.44 -13.04 -19.36
N THR A 214 -3.40 -12.37 -18.76
CA THR A 214 -4.70 -12.97 -18.41
C THR A 214 -5.76 -12.41 -19.39
N GLY A 215 -6.98 -12.95 -19.40
CA GLY A 215 -7.90 -12.71 -20.52
C GLY A 215 -9.09 -11.84 -20.13
N LYS A 216 -10.29 -12.41 -19.93
CA LYS A 216 -11.54 -11.64 -19.72
C LYS A 216 -12.18 -11.81 -18.33
N GLY A 217 -11.52 -12.51 -17.42
CA GLY A 217 -11.99 -12.76 -16.06
C GLY A 217 -11.67 -11.61 -15.11
N ASP A 218 -12.12 -11.68 -13.85
CA ASP A 218 -11.50 -10.87 -12.80
C ASP A 218 -10.27 -11.65 -12.29
N ASP A 219 -9.10 -11.30 -12.81
CA ASP A 219 -7.88 -12.10 -12.74
C ASP A 219 -6.92 -11.61 -11.65
N LEU A 220 -6.06 -12.52 -11.17
CA LEU A 220 -5.05 -12.22 -10.14
C LEU A 220 -3.65 -12.63 -10.58
N ILE A 221 -2.75 -11.67 -10.72
CA ILE A 221 -1.33 -11.87 -11.01
C ILE A 221 -0.50 -11.48 -9.78
N VAL A 222 0.28 -12.40 -9.22
CA VAL A 222 1.11 -12.16 -8.03
C VAL A 222 2.57 -12.50 -8.27
N PHE A 223 3.45 -11.53 -8.03
CA PHE A 223 4.89 -11.70 -8.05
C PHE A 223 5.46 -11.74 -6.62
N LYS A 224 6.31 -12.73 -6.34
CA LYS A 224 6.93 -13.00 -5.03
C LYS A 224 8.41 -13.32 -5.18
N ASN A 225 9.20 -13.04 -4.15
CA ASN A 225 10.62 -13.38 -4.02
C ASN A 225 11.52 -12.98 -5.21
N GLY A 226 11.09 -12.01 -6.02
CA GLY A 226 11.84 -11.40 -7.12
C GLY A 226 11.88 -12.19 -8.42
N GLY A 227 12.81 -11.80 -9.29
CA GLY A 227 12.87 -12.25 -10.68
C GLY A 227 12.82 -11.08 -11.66
N ASN A 228 12.55 -11.36 -12.92
CA ASN A 228 12.45 -10.32 -13.94
C ASN A 228 11.28 -10.53 -14.90
N ALA A 229 10.62 -9.45 -15.32
CA ALA A 229 9.52 -9.49 -16.28
C ALA A 229 9.71 -8.41 -17.35
N TYR A 230 8.91 -8.48 -18.40
CA TYR A 230 8.95 -7.56 -19.54
C TYR A 230 7.59 -6.91 -19.77
N GLY A 231 6.54 -7.71 -19.98
CA GLY A 231 5.17 -7.21 -20.15
C GLY A 231 4.20 -7.99 -19.27
N VAL A 232 3.32 -7.27 -18.58
CA VAL A 232 2.21 -7.83 -17.79
C VAL A 232 0.94 -7.15 -18.26
N SER A 233 -0.08 -7.93 -18.63
CA SER A 233 -1.41 -7.45 -19.00
C SER A 233 -2.42 -8.32 -18.27
N ALA A 234 -3.35 -7.72 -17.51
CA ALA A 234 -4.39 -8.50 -16.86
C ALA A 234 -5.63 -8.71 -17.76
N GLY A 235 -5.86 -7.80 -18.69
CA GLY A 235 -6.72 -8.08 -19.84
C GLY A 235 -8.00 -7.28 -19.81
N HIS A 236 -9.11 -7.91 -19.46
CA HIS A 236 -10.43 -7.30 -19.33
C HIS A 236 -11.06 -7.86 -18.07
N GLY A 237 -11.67 -7.02 -17.23
CA GLY A 237 -12.23 -7.46 -15.96
C GLY A 237 -11.78 -6.55 -14.84
N ASN A 238 -12.16 -6.83 -13.60
CA ASN A 238 -11.66 -6.09 -12.45
C ASN A 238 -10.45 -6.84 -11.89
N ASP A 239 -9.27 -6.56 -12.44
CA ASP A 239 -8.10 -7.37 -12.25
C ASP A 239 -7.22 -6.90 -11.10
N GLN A 240 -6.34 -7.78 -10.63
CA GLN A 240 -5.37 -7.48 -9.59
C GLN A 240 -3.96 -7.88 -9.98
N ILE A 241 -3.06 -6.90 -10.02
CA ILE A 241 -1.62 -7.12 -10.22
C ILE A 241 -0.88 -6.76 -8.94
N ILE A 242 -0.31 -7.75 -8.26
CA ILE A 242 0.37 -7.56 -6.98
C ILE A 242 1.84 -7.95 -7.09
N VAL A 243 2.73 -6.97 -6.89
CA VAL A 243 4.17 -7.20 -6.74
C VAL A 243 4.51 -7.13 -5.25
N GLU A 244 4.63 -8.29 -4.59
CA GLU A 244 4.88 -8.37 -3.14
C GLU A 244 6.33 -8.11 -2.75
N ASP A 245 7.28 -8.57 -3.56
CA ASP A 245 8.72 -8.49 -3.32
C ASP A 245 9.44 -7.93 -4.56
N TYR A 246 10.73 -7.61 -4.40
CA TYR A 246 11.53 -6.91 -5.41
C TYR A 246 11.60 -7.63 -6.77
N MET A 247 10.75 -7.20 -7.72
CA MET A 247 10.80 -7.58 -9.13
C MET A 247 11.54 -6.53 -9.96
N THR A 248 12.26 -6.95 -10.99
CA THR A 248 12.80 -6.04 -12.02
C THR A 248 11.98 -6.12 -13.30
N PHE A 249 11.37 -5.02 -13.69
CA PHE A 249 10.67 -4.91 -14.97
C PHE A 249 11.60 -4.26 -15.99
N ASN A 250 11.92 -4.99 -17.05
CA ASN A 250 12.89 -4.52 -18.04
C ASN A 250 12.17 -3.79 -19.16
N ASP A 251 12.65 -2.58 -19.48
CA ASP A 251 12.25 -1.90 -20.71
C ASP A 251 12.62 -2.76 -21.94
N CYS A 252 11.65 -2.88 -22.85
CA CYS A 252 11.84 -3.42 -24.18
C CYS A 252 11.14 -2.53 -25.20
N ASN A 253 11.89 -1.57 -25.74
CA ASN A 253 11.44 -0.83 -26.90
C ASN A 253 11.58 -1.69 -28.16
N TYR A 254 10.57 -2.51 -28.46
CA TYR A 254 10.52 -3.34 -29.66
C TYR A 254 9.55 -2.77 -30.71
N THR A 255 10.07 -2.47 -31.90
CA THR A 255 9.25 -2.23 -33.08
C THR A 255 9.30 -3.46 -33.96
N ASN A 256 8.16 -4.10 -34.18
CA ASN A 256 8.12 -5.26 -35.06
C ASN A 256 8.35 -4.86 -36.53
N GLU A 257 8.56 -5.85 -37.41
CA GLU A 257 8.82 -5.63 -38.83
C GLU A 257 7.68 -4.89 -39.58
N ARG A 258 6.49 -4.74 -38.97
CA ARG A 258 5.35 -3.97 -39.50
C ARG A 258 5.27 -2.53 -38.96
N GLY A 259 6.20 -2.11 -38.10
CA GLY A 259 6.19 -0.78 -37.49
C GLY A 259 5.26 -0.63 -36.29
N LYS A 260 4.67 -1.72 -35.76
CA LYS A 260 3.90 -1.70 -34.51
C LYS A 260 4.91 -1.72 -33.35
N MET A 261 4.84 -0.72 -32.47
CA MET A 261 5.63 -0.68 -31.25
C MET A 261 4.90 -1.48 -30.17
N THR A 262 5.63 -2.35 -29.47
CA THR A 262 5.15 -3.01 -28.26
C THR A 262 5.89 -2.41 -27.08
N TYR A 263 5.12 -1.95 -26.10
CA TYR A 263 5.63 -1.29 -24.91
C TYR A 263 5.69 -2.30 -23.78
N CYS A 264 6.89 -2.61 -23.29
CA CYS A 264 7.07 -3.28 -22.02
C CYS A 264 6.48 -2.42 -20.89
N GLY A 265 5.80 -3.05 -19.94
CA GLY A 265 5.06 -2.34 -18.91
C GLY A 265 4.15 -3.26 -18.09
N ILE A 266 3.41 -2.64 -17.19
CA ILE A 266 2.34 -3.25 -16.42
C ILE A 266 1.05 -2.57 -16.88
N TYR A 267 0.11 -3.38 -17.35
CA TYR A 267 -1.17 -2.93 -17.85
C TYR A 267 -2.28 -3.64 -17.08
N GLY A 268 -3.24 -2.89 -16.54
CA GLY A 268 -4.48 -3.48 -16.03
C GLY A 268 -5.25 -4.04 -17.22
N ASP A 269 -5.68 -3.15 -18.11
CA ASP A 269 -6.32 -3.51 -19.37
C ASP A 269 -5.35 -3.82 -20.54
N GLU A 270 -5.84 -4.48 -21.59
CA GLU A 270 -5.04 -4.69 -22.81
C GLU A 270 -4.67 -3.38 -23.54
N PRO A 271 -3.37 -3.15 -23.87
CA PRO A 271 -2.89 -1.88 -24.44
C PRO A 271 -3.25 -1.62 -25.91
N TYR A 272 -4.09 -2.46 -26.55
CA TYR A 272 -4.19 -2.53 -28.02
C TYR A 272 -5.54 -2.29 -28.67
N GLU A 273 -6.60 -2.10 -27.91
CA GLU A 273 -7.90 -1.77 -28.48
C GLU A 273 -8.34 -0.41 -27.93
N SER A 274 -7.94 0.67 -28.61
CA SER A 274 -8.84 1.82 -28.65
C SER A 274 -10.06 1.36 -29.43
N GLU A 275 -11.00 0.69 -28.76
CA GLU A 275 -12.27 0.36 -29.36
C GLU A 275 -12.91 1.71 -29.72
N ALA A 276 -12.87 2.07 -31.01
CA ALA A 276 -13.46 3.30 -31.53
C ALA A 276 -14.99 3.38 -31.33
N ASN A 277 -15.57 2.44 -30.58
CA ASN A 277 -16.95 2.35 -30.14
C ASN A 277 -17.13 1.90 -28.68
N ALA A 278 -16.14 2.06 -27.77
CA ALA A 278 -16.28 1.81 -26.32
C ALA A 278 -17.30 2.73 -25.60
N SER A 279 -18.18 3.38 -26.35
CA SER A 279 -19.39 4.06 -25.87
C SER A 279 -20.42 3.14 -25.18
N THR A 280 -20.12 1.85 -25.00
CA THR A 280 -20.95 0.90 -24.26
C THR A 280 -20.11 0.05 -23.30
N ILE A 281 -19.73 0.66 -22.18
CA ILE A 281 -19.62 0.09 -20.82
C ILE A 281 -19.95 -1.42 -20.79
N ALA A 282 -18.94 -2.30 -20.79
CA ALA A 282 -19.02 -3.72 -20.38
C ALA A 282 -17.72 -4.54 -20.57
N LEU A 283 -16.64 -3.99 -21.14
CA LEU A 283 -15.43 -4.78 -21.43
C LEU A 283 -14.20 -4.37 -20.61
N HIS A 284 -14.12 -3.15 -20.11
CA HIS A 284 -13.00 -2.69 -19.29
C HIS A 284 -13.46 -2.58 -17.84
N GLY A 285 -12.66 -3.05 -16.90
CA GLY A 285 -13.05 -3.15 -15.50
C GLY A 285 -12.16 -2.32 -14.58
N ASP A 286 -12.55 -2.28 -13.31
CA ASP A 286 -11.91 -1.46 -12.28
C ASP A 286 -10.70 -2.23 -11.71
N ASP A 287 -9.49 -1.89 -12.14
CA ASP A 287 -8.26 -2.65 -11.86
C ASP A 287 -7.52 -2.18 -10.60
N GLU A 288 -6.82 -3.11 -9.94
CA GLU A 288 -5.96 -2.85 -8.79
C GLU A 288 -4.50 -3.25 -9.06
N ILE A 289 -3.61 -2.27 -9.22
CA ILE A 289 -2.17 -2.49 -9.41
C ILE A 289 -1.42 -2.10 -8.13
N VAL A 290 -0.90 -3.09 -7.39
CA VAL A 290 -0.22 -2.90 -6.10
C VAL A 290 1.26 -3.29 -6.20
N ILE A 291 2.15 -2.30 -6.17
CA ILE A 291 3.60 -2.50 -6.21
C ILE A 291 4.21 -2.20 -4.84
N LYS A 292 4.55 -3.26 -4.09
CA LYS A 292 5.12 -3.12 -2.74
C LYS A 292 6.63 -2.96 -2.72
N ALA A 293 7.33 -3.56 -3.69
CA ALA A 293 8.77 -3.42 -3.86
C ALA A 293 9.16 -3.83 -5.29
N GLY A 294 10.10 -3.11 -5.92
CA GLY A 294 10.54 -3.46 -7.27
C GLY A 294 11.27 -2.32 -7.97
N ASP A 295 11.75 -2.60 -9.17
CA ASP A 295 12.35 -1.63 -10.08
C ASP A 295 11.45 -1.49 -11.31
N LEU A 296 10.77 -0.35 -11.41
CA LEU A 296 9.91 0.03 -12.54
C LEU A 296 10.61 1.03 -13.46
N SER A 297 11.94 1.13 -13.40
CA SER A 297 12.65 2.18 -14.11
C SER A 297 12.52 2.05 -15.63
N GLY A 298 12.05 3.12 -16.27
CA GLY A 298 11.92 3.20 -17.73
C GLY A 298 10.74 2.41 -18.32
N ILE A 299 9.80 1.93 -17.51
CA ILE A 299 8.59 1.24 -17.99
C ILE A 299 7.35 2.14 -17.91
N VAL A 300 6.25 1.65 -18.48
CA VAL A 300 4.90 2.20 -18.31
C VAL A 300 4.12 1.36 -17.31
N VAL A 301 3.37 2.03 -16.44
CA VAL A 301 2.24 1.48 -15.69
C VAL A 301 0.99 2.20 -16.18
N GLU A 302 0.05 1.49 -16.76
CA GLU A 302 -1.18 2.05 -17.35
C GLU A 302 -2.34 1.20 -16.85
N ALA A 303 -3.26 1.80 -16.11
CA ALA A 303 -4.33 1.03 -15.48
C ALA A 303 -5.36 0.61 -16.52
N GLY A 304 -5.97 1.54 -17.25
CA GLY A 304 -6.85 1.19 -18.36
C GLY A 304 -8.08 2.09 -18.48
N ASP A 305 -9.15 1.52 -19.02
CA ASP A 305 -10.47 2.13 -19.08
C ASP A 305 -11.25 1.65 -17.84
N GLY A 306 -11.42 2.45 -16.81
CA GLY A 306 -12.08 1.95 -15.60
C GLY A 306 -11.98 2.92 -14.45
N SER A 307 -12.48 2.52 -13.28
CA SER A 307 -12.13 3.22 -12.05
C SER A 307 -10.99 2.50 -11.35
N ASP A 308 -9.76 2.86 -11.69
CA ASP A 308 -8.61 2.06 -11.32
C ASP A 308 -7.90 2.55 -10.06
N ASN A 309 -7.17 1.64 -9.40
CA ASN A 309 -6.38 1.95 -8.23
C ASN A 309 -4.94 1.45 -8.38
N VAL A 310 -4.01 2.39 -8.47
CA VAL A 310 -2.57 2.13 -8.51
C VAL A 310 -1.94 2.49 -7.17
N VAL A 311 -1.27 1.53 -6.52
CA VAL A 311 -0.61 1.70 -5.22
C VAL A 311 0.88 1.46 -5.35
N ILE A 312 1.68 2.48 -5.00
CA ILE A 312 3.14 2.41 -4.95
C ILE A 312 3.62 2.53 -3.50
N SER A 313 4.23 1.47 -2.97
CA SER A 313 4.75 1.47 -1.60
C SER A 313 6.23 1.85 -1.49
N ASP A 314 6.72 2.00 -0.26
CA ASP A 314 8.14 2.20 0.04
C ASP A 314 9.04 1.10 -0.58
N GLY A 315 10.21 1.51 -1.11
CA GLY A 315 11.18 0.60 -1.72
C GLY A 315 11.02 0.37 -3.23
N VAL A 316 10.01 0.96 -3.88
CA VAL A 316 9.85 0.94 -5.34
C VAL A 316 10.75 2.00 -6.00
N LEU A 317 11.52 1.60 -7.02
CA LEU A 317 12.29 2.50 -7.87
C LEU A 317 11.43 3.00 -9.05
N LEU A 318 11.30 4.32 -9.22
CA LEU A 318 10.47 4.97 -10.24
C LEU A 318 11.28 5.86 -11.22
N LEU A 319 12.49 5.45 -11.62
CA LEU A 319 13.30 6.30 -12.48
C LEU A 319 12.75 6.30 -13.92
N ASP A 320 12.32 7.46 -14.41
CA ASP A 320 11.75 7.62 -15.76
C ASP A 320 10.54 6.69 -16.03
N THR A 321 9.78 6.34 -14.99
CA THR A 321 8.55 5.53 -15.08
C THR A 321 7.36 6.42 -15.38
N ASN A 322 6.56 6.07 -16.39
CA ASN A 322 5.26 6.72 -16.63
C ASN A 322 4.17 5.92 -15.91
N ILE A 323 3.29 6.61 -15.20
CA ILE A 323 2.15 6.01 -14.50
C ILE A 323 0.90 6.77 -14.97
N SER A 324 -0.06 6.05 -15.53
CA SER A 324 -1.31 6.59 -16.05
C SER A 324 -2.50 5.85 -15.45
N GLY A 325 -3.56 6.57 -15.08
CA GLY A 325 -4.87 5.95 -14.80
C GLY A 325 -5.43 5.36 -16.08
N GLY A 326 -5.73 6.21 -17.06
CA GLY A 326 -5.80 5.75 -18.44
C GLY A 326 -6.43 6.78 -19.36
N ASP A 327 -7.69 7.11 -19.11
CA ASP A 327 -8.50 7.95 -19.98
C ASP A 327 -8.18 9.45 -19.85
N ASP A 328 -8.77 10.16 -18.90
CA ASP A 328 -8.57 11.58 -18.67
C ASP A 328 -8.49 11.94 -17.17
N ARG A 329 -8.95 13.13 -16.79
CA ARG A 329 -8.89 13.63 -15.41
C ARG A 329 -10.27 14.09 -14.92
N SER A 330 -11.32 13.71 -15.65
CA SER A 330 -12.68 14.24 -15.53
C SER A 330 -13.62 13.10 -15.20
N ILE A 331 -14.44 13.33 -14.18
CA ILE A 331 -15.40 12.34 -13.66
C ILE A 331 -16.67 12.19 -14.53
N VAL A 332 -16.66 12.65 -15.78
CA VAL A 332 -17.87 12.85 -16.59
C VAL A 332 -18.44 11.55 -17.15
N ASP A 333 -17.57 10.64 -17.56
CA ASP A 333 -17.88 9.24 -17.89
C ASP A 333 -18.20 8.41 -16.63
N GLY A 334 -17.68 8.83 -15.48
CA GLY A 334 -17.84 8.14 -14.21
C GLY A 334 -16.72 7.15 -13.93
N PHE A 335 -15.65 7.18 -14.72
CA PHE A 335 -14.39 6.50 -14.48
C PHE A 335 -13.54 7.39 -13.56
N VAL A 336 -12.90 6.77 -12.58
CA VAL A 336 -12.19 7.46 -11.51
C VAL A 336 -10.94 6.70 -11.13
N ASP A 337 -9.80 7.27 -11.48
CA ASP A 337 -8.50 6.69 -11.21
C ASP A 337 -7.85 7.28 -9.97
N VAL A 338 -7.25 6.39 -9.19
CA VAL A 338 -6.57 6.71 -7.94
C VAL A 338 -5.13 6.23 -7.97
N LEU A 339 -4.19 7.17 -7.83
CA LEU A 339 -2.78 6.85 -7.56
C LEU A 339 -2.46 7.10 -6.08
N SER A 340 -2.06 6.06 -5.36
CA SER A 340 -1.68 6.14 -3.95
C SER A 340 -0.18 5.86 -3.76
N PHE A 341 0.53 6.83 -3.21
CA PHE A 341 1.88 6.64 -2.66
C PHE A 341 1.77 6.27 -1.17
N ASP A 342 2.09 5.03 -0.84
CA ASP A 342 1.96 4.43 0.48
C ASP A 342 3.33 4.30 1.18
N GLY A 343 3.71 5.34 1.95
CA GLY A 343 5.02 5.44 2.59
C GLY A 343 6.20 5.64 1.63
N TRP A 344 5.96 5.85 0.34
CA TRP A 344 6.99 6.01 -0.68
C TRP A 344 7.76 7.33 -0.53
N LYS A 345 9.08 7.27 -0.74
CA LYS A 345 9.97 8.41 -0.54
C LYS A 345 10.92 8.55 -1.72
N GLY A 346 10.90 9.71 -2.36
CA GLY A 346 11.78 9.94 -3.49
C GLY A 346 11.46 11.17 -4.29
N ASN A 347 12.15 11.23 -5.43
CA ASN A 347 11.98 12.28 -6.41
C ASN A 347 11.42 11.66 -7.69
N LEU A 348 10.47 12.33 -8.32
CA LEU A 348 9.93 11.95 -9.63
C LEU A 348 9.54 13.20 -10.42
N ASN A 349 9.28 13.03 -11.71
CA ASN A 349 8.68 14.09 -12.50
C ASN A 349 7.16 13.97 -12.42
N ALA A 350 6.45 15.04 -12.10
CA ALA A 350 5.01 15.08 -12.10
C ALA A 350 4.42 14.86 -13.50
N TYR A 351 5.13 15.23 -14.58
CA TYR A 351 4.68 14.96 -15.95
C TYR A 351 4.57 13.47 -16.28
N ASN A 352 5.23 12.60 -15.51
CA ASN A 352 5.10 11.15 -15.65
C ASN A 352 3.81 10.60 -15.02
N LEU A 353 3.08 11.42 -14.26
CA LEU A 353 1.80 11.06 -13.67
C LEU A 353 0.70 11.66 -14.52
N THR A 354 -0.05 10.82 -15.23
CA THR A 354 -1.10 11.26 -16.16
C THR A 354 -2.44 10.64 -15.81
N ASN A 355 -3.51 11.33 -16.20
CA ASN A 355 -4.87 10.80 -16.16
C ASN A 355 -5.27 10.21 -14.80
N PHE A 356 -5.13 11.00 -13.74
CA PHE A 356 -5.61 10.63 -12.41
C PHE A 356 -6.55 11.71 -11.87
N GLU A 357 -7.77 11.32 -11.52
CA GLU A 357 -8.72 12.15 -10.77
C GLU A 357 -8.18 12.39 -9.36
N THR A 358 -7.59 11.37 -8.75
CA THR A 358 -7.12 11.42 -7.36
C THR A 358 -5.68 10.94 -7.24
N ILE A 359 -4.84 11.76 -6.61
CA ILE A 359 -3.48 11.35 -6.20
C ILE A 359 -3.36 11.49 -4.69
N VAL A 360 -2.92 10.43 -4.00
CA VAL A 360 -2.88 10.35 -2.54
C VAL A 360 -1.47 10.16 -2.04
N PHE A 361 -1.02 10.99 -1.11
CA PHE A 361 0.21 10.77 -0.33
C PHE A 361 -0.18 10.32 1.08
N ASP A 362 0.19 9.08 1.42
CA ASP A 362 -0.22 8.43 2.66
C ASP A 362 0.96 7.79 3.42
N ASN A 363 0.71 7.43 4.68
CA ASN A 363 1.57 6.60 5.55
C ASN A 363 3.04 7.06 5.60
N GLY A 364 3.25 8.38 5.66
CA GLY A 364 4.57 8.97 5.79
C GLY A 364 5.33 9.08 4.47
N SER A 365 4.62 9.07 3.33
CA SER A 365 5.17 9.38 2.02
C SER A 365 5.88 10.73 2.00
N ASP A 366 7.03 10.82 1.35
CA ASP A 366 7.88 12.01 1.33
C ASP A 366 8.38 12.29 -0.09
N ILE A 367 7.68 13.20 -0.78
CA ILE A 367 7.74 13.33 -2.23
C ILE A 367 8.27 14.69 -2.64
N THR A 368 9.20 14.68 -3.59
CA THR A 368 9.69 15.88 -4.28
C THR A 368 9.46 15.74 -5.78
N PHE A 369 8.80 16.71 -6.40
CA PHE A 369 8.72 16.77 -7.85
C PHE A 369 9.93 17.52 -8.42
N LEU A 370 10.48 16.99 -9.51
CA LEU A 370 11.65 17.57 -10.20
C LEU A 370 11.24 18.65 -11.22
N ASP A 371 9.99 18.64 -11.63
CA ASP A 371 9.31 19.65 -12.42
C ASP A 371 8.32 20.44 -11.56
N ASN A 372 7.62 21.39 -12.17
CA ASN A 372 6.92 22.46 -11.46
C ASN A 372 5.40 22.41 -11.69
N THR A 373 4.86 21.33 -12.24
CA THR A 373 3.41 21.24 -12.50
C THR A 373 2.91 19.81 -12.34
N LEU A 374 1.94 19.63 -11.45
CA LEU A 374 1.17 18.40 -11.30
C LEU A 374 -0.28 18.65 -11.73
N ALA A 375 -0.87 17.69 -12.42
CA ALA A 375 -2.22 17.76 -12.93
C ALA A 375 -3.05 16.63 -12.30
N THR A 376 -4.20 16.96 -11.69
CA THR A 376 -5.09 15.99 -11.04
C THR A 376 -6.55 16.30 -11.39
N GLY A 377 -7.51 15.55 -10.84
CA GLY A 377 -8.94 15.90 -10.92
C GLY A 377 -9.23 17.31 -10.41
N PHE A 378 -10.20 17.97 -11.04
CA PHE A 378 -10.52 19.38 -10.80
C PHE A 378 -11.97 19.62 -10.34
N GLU A 379 -12.83 18.61 -10.46
CA GLU A 379 -14.20 18.61 -9.99
C GLU A 379 -14.30 18.54 -8.46
N THR A 380 -15.32 19.16 -7.90
CA THR A 380 -15.60 19.07 -6.47
C THR A 380 -16.39 17.80 -6.18
N GLY A 381 -15.99 17.04 -5.17
CA GLY A 381 -16.70 15.84 -4.75
C GLY A 381 -15.76 14.83 -4.14
N ALA A 382 -16.29 13.63 -3.94
CA ALA A 382 -15.52 12.47 -3.58
C ALA A 382 -16.06 11.27 -4.34
N ASP A 383 -15.14 10.38 -4.67
CA ASP A 383 -15.46 9.08 -5.23
C ASP A 383 -16.39 8.30 -4.28
N VAL A 384 -17.39 7.64 -4.85
CA VAL A 384 -18.40 6.89 -4.12
C VAL A 384 -17.81 5.62 -3.51
N ALA A 385 -16.83 5.00 -4.18
CA ALA A 385 -16.24 3.75 -3.74
C ALA A 385 -15.21 3.97 -2.61
N SER A 386 -14.22 4.83 -2.85
CA SER A 386 -13.11 5.10 -1.93
C SER A 386 -13.41 6.18 -0.88
N ASN A 387 -14.43 7.03 -1.11
CA ASN A 387 -14.69 8.23 -0.32
C ASN A 387 -13.49 9.20 -0.27
N LEU A 388 -12.61 9.13 -1.28
CA LEU A 388 -11.52 10.07 -1.48
C LEU A 388 -11.99 11.23 -2.36
N PRO A 389 -11.56 12.47 -2.05
CA PRO A 389 -11.91 13.61 -2.88
C PRO A 389 -11.04 13.71 -4.13
N TYR A 390 -11.62 14.23 -5.22
CA TYR A 390 -10.91 14.42 -6.49
C TYR A 390 -9.90 15.57 -6.41
N GLY A 391 -8.62 15.27 -6.62
CA GLY A 391 -7.50 16.19 -6.49
C GLY A 391 -6.25 15.54 -5.88
N LEU A 392 -5.32 16.39 -5.42
CA LEU A 392 -4.18 15.94 -4.62
C LEU A 392 -4.60 15.86 -3.13
N VAL A 393 -4.42 14.69 -2.53
CA VAL A 393 -4.80 14.40 -1.14
C VAL A 393 -3.56 14.07 -0.31
N LEU A 394 -3.25 14.94 0.65
CA LEU A 394 -2.14 14.76 1.59
C LEU A 394 -2.71 14.38 2.95
N LYS A 395 -2.32 13.22 3.49
CA LYS A 395 -2.83 12.74 4.78
C LYS A 395 -1.76 12.03 5.62
N ASN A 396 -2.08 11.79 6.88
CA ASN A 396 -1.19 11.22 7.88
C ASN A 396 0.12 12.03 8.01
N ASP A 397 1.26 11.39 8.29
CA ASP A 397 2.57 12.03 8.49
C ASP A 397 3.34 12.29 7.18
N SER A 398 2.62 12.36 6.05
CA SER A 398 3.19 12.57 4.72
C SER A 398 3.68 14.01 4.50
N SER A 399 4.60 14.17 3.57
CA SER A 399 5.22 15.45 3.22
C SER A 399 5.34 15.63 1.71
N TRP A 400 4.84 16.74 1.21
CA TRP A 400 5.13 17.23 -0.13
C TRP A 400 6.16 18.35 -0.08
N LYS A 401 7.34 18.13 -0.66
CA LYS A 401 8.44 19.08 -0.71
C LYS A 401 8.44 19.85 -2.01
N ILE A 402 8.47 21.17 -1.89
CA ILE A 402 8.44 22.11 -3.02
C ILE A 402 9.75 22.91 -2.99
N GLY A 403 10.53 22.80 -4.07
CA GLY A 403 11.86 23.41 -4.17
C GLY A 403 11.96 24.67 -5.05
N ASP A 404 10.86 25.09 -5.68
CA ASP A 404 10.72 26.32 -6.47
C ASP A 404 9.21 26.58 -6.64
N ASN A 405 8.84 27.58 -7.43
CA ASN A 405 7.47 27.84 -7.84
C ASN A 405 6.83 26.58 -8.44
N PHE A 406 5.65 26.21 -7.93
CA PHE A 406 4.93 25.01 -8.33
C PHE A 406 3.47 25.33 -8.64
N THR A 407 2.90 24.67 -9.65
CA THR A 407 1.48 24.75 -9.99
C THR A 407 0.81 23.39 -9.85
N LEU A 408 -0.20 23.30 -9.00
CA LEU A 408 -1.15 22.21 -8.99
C LEU A 408 -2.36 22.58 -9.86
N ASP A 409 -2.51 21.91 -11.00
CA ASP A 409 -3.68 21.98 -11.87
C ASP A 409 -4.78 21.02 -11.37
N GLY A 410 -5.40 21.37 -10.24
CA GLY A 410 -6.42 20.59 -9.56
C GLY A 410 -6.75 21.11 -8.15
N ASN A 411 -7.56 20.35 -7.41
CA ASN A 411 -7.87 20.63 -5.99
C ASN A 411 -6.75 20.14 -5.06
N LEU A 412 -6.61 20.75 -3.87
CA LEU A 412 -5.70 20.30 -2.82
C LEU A 412 -6.42 20.07 -1.49
N TYR A 413 -6.32 18.85 -0.96
CA TYR A 413 -6.82 18.46 0.36
C TYR A 413 -5.62 18.17 1.27
N ASN A 414 -5.39 19.03 2.26
CA ASN A 414 -4.18 18.99 3.08
C ASN A 414 -4.47 18.69 4.54
N SER A 415 -4.17 17.46 4.95
CA SER A 415 -4.17 17.00 6.36
C SER A 415 -2.76 16.62 6.83
N ALA A 416 -1.73 16.96 6.06
CA ALA A 416 -0.34 16.57 6.28
C ALA A 416 0.59 17.80 6.09
N VAL A 417 1.83 17.61 5.63
CA VAL A 417 2.80 18.70 5.49
C VAL A 417 3.03 19.09 4.02
N VAL A 418 2.85 20.37 3.71
CA VAL A 418 3.43 21.00 2.51
C VAL A 418 4.66 21.80 2.94
N ASN A 419 5.84 21.40 2.48
CA ASN A 419 7.11 22.02 2.87
C ASN A 419 7.68 22.84 1.72
N MET A 420 7.45 24.16 1.76
CA MET A 420 8.02 25.10 0.80
C MET A 420 9.45 25.52 1.16
N ASN A 421 9.94 25.23 2.37
CA ASN A 421 11.29 25.57 2.82
C ASN A 421 12.38 24.62 2.28
N TYR A 422 12.00 23.71 1.39
CA TYR A 422 12.89 22.67 0.88
C TYR A 422 13.97 23.22 -0.07
N ASP A 423 13.76 24.42 -0.62
CA ASP A 423 14.65 25.12 -1.56
C ASP A 423 15.95 25.69 -0.93
N GLY A 424 16.24 25.34 0.33
CA GLY A 424 17.39 25.86 1.07
C GLY A 424 17.05 27.02 1.99
N ASN A 425 15.76 27.26 2.22
CA ASN A 425 15.19 28.39 2.93
C ASN A 425 15.32 29.72 2.15
N GLU A 426 15.02 29.67 0.86
CA GLU A 426 15.05 30.82 -0.04
C GLU A 426 13.62 31.39 -0.16
N PRO A 427 13.32 32.57 0.40
CA PRO A 427 11.98 33.13 0.32
C PRO A 427 11.66 33.55 -1.12
N ASN A 428 10.37 33.58 -1.47
CA ASN A 428 9.77 34.00 -2.76
C ASN A 428 9.37 32.85 -3.69
N SER A 429 9.21 31.64 -3.16
CA SER A 429 8.60 30.51 -3.86
C SER A 429 7.07 30.62 -3.84
N THR A 430 6.41 30.35 -4.96
CA THR A 430 4.94 30.42 -5.08
C THR A 430 4.35 29.05 -5.38
N LEU A 431 3.44 28.57 -4.52
CA LEU A 431 2.56 27.44 -4.82
C LEU A 431 1.23 27.97 -5.36
N VAL A 432 0.89 27.62 -6.60
CA VAL A 432 -0.39 27.94 -7.23
C VAL A 432 -1.28 26.70 -7.21
N ILE A 433 -2.49 26.83 -6.68
CA ILE A 433 -3.55 25.83 -6.72
C ILE A 433 -4.63 26.36 -7.65
N LYS A 434 -4.85 25.67 -8.78
CA LYS A 434 -5.77 26.14 -9.83
C LYS A 434 -7.24 26.02 -9.47
N ASN A 435 -7.58 25.21 -8.47
CA ASN A 435 -8.95 25.03 -8.01
C ASN A 435 -9.06 25.24 -6.49
N ASP A 436 -9.86 24.42 -5.80
CA ASP A 436 -10.19 24.61 -4.39
C ASP A 436 -9.10 24.03 -3.48
N TYR A 437 -8.93 24.69 -2.33
CA TYR A 437 -8.06 24.26 -1.24
C TYR A 437 -8.91 23.91 -0.01
N SER A 438 -8.64 22.76 0.60
CA SER A 438 -9.27 22.35 1.85
C SER A 438 -8.23 21.84 2.84
N GLY A 439 -8.20 22.43 4.04
CA GLY A 439 -7.33 22.00 5.14
C GLY A 439 -8.04 21.10 6.16
N ASP A 440 -7.37 20.08 6.67
CA ASP A 440 -7.80 19.29 7.83
C ASP A 440 -6.64 19.15 8.83
N ASP A 441 -6.35 20.26 9.52
CA ASP A 441 -5.23 20.41 10.45
C ASP A 441 -3.84 20.20 9.84
N GLY A 442 -3.74 20.25 8.50
CA GLY A 442 -2.47 20.21 7.77
C GLY A 442 -1.58 21.42 8.06
N VAL A 443 -0.27 21.26 7.82
CA VAL A 443 0.74 22.29 8.01
C VAL A 443 1.30 22.71 6.66
N ILE A 444 1.51 24.01 6.49
CA ILE A 444 2.29 24.55 5.39
C ILE A 444 3.45 25.34 5.98
N SER A 445 4.68 24.93 5.69
CA SER A 445 5.86 25.69 6.05
C SER A 445 6.27 26.61 4.91
N MET A 446 6.61 27.85 5.26
CA MET A 446 6.94 28.94 4.35
C MET A 446 8.12 29.74 4.89
N ASP A 447 8.96 30.23 3.99
CA ASP A 447 10.04 31.15 4.30
C ASP A 447 9.61 32.60 4.13
N THR A 448 10.02 33.46 5.07
CA THR A 448 9.70 34.88 5.01
C THR A 448 10.83 35.71 5.61
N VAL A 449 11.27 36.73 4.90
CA VAL A 449 12.11 37.79 5.46
C VAL A 449 11.23 38.72 6.29
N LEU A 450 11.13 38.51 7.61
CA LEU A 450 10.25 39.29 8.47
C LEU A 450 10.77 40.73 8.71
N ASN A 451 10.37 41.66 7.84
CA ASN A 451 10.64 43.10 7.93
C ASN A 451 9.33 43.91 7.85
N ASP A 452 9.33 45.06 7.15
CA ASP A 452 8.10 45.73 6.74
C ASP A 452 7.49 45.06 5.50
N ALA A 453 6.22 45.32 5.21
CA ALA A 453 5.51 44.71 4.08
C ALA A 453 6.15 45.00 2.70
N SER A 454 6.87 46.12 2.55
CA SER A 454 7.44 46.55 1.27
C SER A 454 8.80 45.93 0.94
N SER A 455 9.49 45.42 1.95
CA SER A 455 10.85 44.87 1.87
C SER A 455 10.93 43.39 2.25
N SER A 456 9.79 42.79 2.65
CA SER A 456 9.70 41.37 2.96
C SER A 456 9.50 40.56 1.69
N LEU A 457 10.43 39.65 1.41
CA LEU A 457 10.19 38.54 0.50
C LEU A 457 9.56 37.41 1.31
N SER A 458 8.59 36.73 0.74
CA SER A 458 7.83 35.69 1.41
C SER A 458 7.41 34.68 0.38
N ASP A 459 7.46 33.41 0.76
CA ASP A 459 6.75 32.38 0.03
C ASP A 459 5.25 32.67 0.07
N LYS A 460 4.56 32.23 -0.97
CA LYS A 460 3.15 32.55 -1.14
C LYS A 460 2.38 31.36 -1.67
N ILE A 461 1.18 31.17 -1.14
CA ILE A 461 0.17 30.33 -1.77
C ILE A 461 -0.82 31.19 -2.53
N VAL A 462 -1.13 30.80 -3.76
CA VAL A 462 -2.18 31.39 -4.60
C VAL A 462 -3.23 30.32 -4.87
N ILE A 463 -4.45 30.54 -4.42
CA ILE A 463 -5.61 29.66 -4.61
C ILE A 463 -6.57 30.35 -5.56
N GLU A 464 -6.70 29.81 -6.76
CA GLU A 464 -7.60 30.37 -7.78
C GLU A 464 -9.08 30.07 -7.45
N GLY A 465 -9.36 28.97 -6.74
CA GLY A 465 -10.68 28.60 -6.24
C GLY A 465 -10.99 29.11 -4.83
N ASN A 466 -11.77 28.33 -4.09
CA ASN A 466 -12.16 28.60 -2.70
C ASN A 466 -11.13 28.02 -1.71
N SER A 467 -11.07 28.59 -0.51
CA SER A 467 -10.34 28.00 0.62
C SER A 467 -11.27 27.69 1.80
N THR A 468 -11.16 26.47 2.32
CA THR A 468 -12.00 25.92 3.39
C THR A 468 -11.18 25.10 4.38
N GLY A 469 -11.81 24.69 5.49
CA GLY A 469 -11.16 23.82 6.47
C GLY A 469 -10.26 24.59 7.44
N ARG A 470 -9.23 23.94 7.98
CA ARG A 470 -8.22 24.56 8.86
C ARG A 470 -6.82 24.11 8.47
N THR A 471 -5.92 25.06 8.28
CA THR A 471 -4.49 24.82 7.99
C THR A 471 -3.60 25.68 8.88
N ILE A 472 -2.51 25.10 9.38
CA ILE A 472 -1.50 25.81 10.17
C ILE A 472 -0.38 26.30 9.25
N LEU A 473 -0.16 27.61 9.21
CA LEU A 473 0.97 28.25 8.56
C LEU A 473 2.15 28.32 9.53
N LYS A 474 3.27 27.73 9.11
CA LYS A 474 4.53 27.78 9.83
C LYS A 474 5.50 28.70 9.11
N ILE A 475 5.77 29.85 9.72
CA ILE A 475 6.63 30.89 9.13
C ILE A 475 8.05 30.78 9.69
N THR A 476 9.01 30.54 8.80
CA THR A 476 10.44 30.58 9.12
C THR A 476 10.99 31.97 8.77
N ASN A 477 11.57 32.65 9.76
CA ASN A 477 12.17 33.96 9.53
C ASN A 477 13.56 33.84 8.86
N ILE A 478 13.67 34.29 7.61
CA ILE A 478 14.91 34.30 6.85
C ILE A 478 15.59 35.65 6.96
N ASN A 479 16.42 35.79 8.00
CA ASN A 479 17.25 36.97 8.25
C ASN A 479 16.47 38.29 8.34
N GLY A 480 15.16 38.25 8.58
CA GLY A 480 14.35 39.42 8.85
C GLY A 480 14.76 40.06 10.18
N LEU A 481 14.95 41.38 10.15
CA LEU A 481 15.36 42.18 11.31
C LEU A 481 14.18 42.69 12.14
N GLY A 482 12.96 42.51 11.65
CA GLY A 482 11.76 43.11 12.21
C GLY A 482 11.44 44.48 11.62
N GLY A 483 10.18 44.71 11.29
CA GLY A 483 9.68 46.01 10.86
C GLY A 483 8.19 46.14 11.15
N GLN A 484 7.73 47.38 11.32
CA GLN A 484 6.29 47.66 11.43
C GLN A 484 5.65 47.48 10.05
N THR A 485 4.75 46.51 9.90
CA THR A 485 3.92 46.43 8.71
C THR A 485 2.83 47.50 8.77
N PRO A 486 2.26 47.90 7.62
CA PRO A 486 1.05 48.70 7.62
C PRO A 486 -0.08 47.96 8.37
N THR A 487 -0.87 48.72 9.13
CA THR A 487 -2.00 48.22 9.91
C THR A 487 -3.27 48.74 9.25
N GLY A 488 -3.98 47.87 8.55
CA GLY A 488 -5.12 48.23 7.73
C GLY A 488 -5.76 46.99 7.13
N ASP A 489 -6.91 47.20 6.49
CA ASP A 489 -7.58 46.15 5.75
C ASP A 489 -6.83 45.86 4.44
N ASN A 490 -6.60 44.58 4.14
CA ASN A 490 -5.81 44.10 3.00
C ASN A 490 -4.36 44.60 2.97
N GLU A 491 -3.76 44.80 4.15
CA GLU A 491 -2.39 45.28 4.31
C GLU A 491 -1.53 44.28 5.11
N GLY A 492 -0.23 44.24 4.85
CA GLY A 492 0.73 43.35 5.51
C GLY A 492 1.61 42.60 4.51
N ILE A 493 2.34 41.59 4.98
CA ILE A 493 3.09 40.67 4.10
C ILE A 493 2.10 39.61 3.60
N LEU A 494 1.80 39.60 2.30
CA LEU A 494 0.85 38.64 1.71
C LEU A 494 1.47 37.23 1.68
N VAL A 495 0.83 36.28 2.37
CA VAL A 495 1.28 34.87 2.45
C VAL A 495 0.29 33.90 1.80
N VAL A 496 -1.00 34.25 1.78
CA VAL A 496 -2.04 33.48 1.06
C VAL A 496 -2.93 34.43 0.27
N GLU A 497 -3.01 34.19 -1.04
CA GLU A 497 -3.89 34.88 -1.98
C GLU A 497 -5.00 33.93 -2.41
N VAL A 498 -6.27 34.33 -2.26
CA VAL A 498 -7.45 33.54 -2.60
C VAL A 498 -8.31 34.34 -3.57
N HIS A 499 -8.56 33.81 -4.76
CA HIS A 499 -9.39 34.47 -5.77
C HIS A 499 -10.88 34.12 -5.66
N GLY A 500 -11.22 32.96 -5.09
CA GLY A 500 -12.57 32.55 -4.75
C GLY A 500 -12.99 33.00 -3.34
N THR A 501 -13.83 32.19 -2.69
CA THR A 501 -14.29 32.45 -1.31
C THR A 501 -13.30 31.90 -0.30
N SER A 502 -12.94 32.70 0.71
CA SER A 502 -12.01 32.33 1.77
C SER A 502 -12.74 32.20 3.10
N ALA A 503 -12.78 30.99 3.68
CA ALA A 503 -13.36 30.79 5.01
C ALA A 503 -12.53 31.51 6.08
N ASN A 504 -13.19 32.02 7.13
CA ASN A 504 -12.52 32.84 8.17
C ASN A 504 -11.54 32.06 9.04
N ASP A 505 -11.63 30.73 9.02
CA ASP A 505 -10.83 29.78 9.79
C ASP A 505 -9.97 28.87 8.90
N ALA A 506 -9.91 29.16 7.60
CA ALA A 506 -9.11 28.40 6.62
C ALA A 506 -7.63 28.31 7.00
N PHE A 507 -7.07 29.38 7.58
CA PHE A 507 -5.66 29.45 7.94
C PHE A 507 -5.46 30.00 9.35
N GLU A 508 -4.51 29.42 10.06
CA GLU A 508 -4.06 29.83 11.39
C GLU A 508 -2.54 29.87 11.42
N LEU A 509 -1.94 30.71 12.28
CA LEU A 509 -0.50 30.77 12.44
C LEU A 509 -0.02 29.76 13.51
N GLU A 510 1.12 29.09 13.27
CA GLU A 510 1.74 28.23 14.29
C GLU A 510 2.03 29.04 15.57
N PHE A 511 1.66 28.48 16.74
CA PHE A 511 2.00 29.07 18.03
C PHE A 511 3.35 28.52 18.54
N PRO A 512 4.26 29.38 19.06
CA PRO A 512 4.13 30.83 19.18
C PRO A 512 4.28 31.55 17.85
N ASN A 513 3.62 32.71 17.75
CA ASN A 513 3.73 33.60 16.62
C ASN A 513 5.21 33.90 16.27
N PRO A 514 5.53 34.05 14.98
CA PRO A 514 6.86 34.40 14.52
C PRO A 514 7.23 35.83 14.98
N TYR A 515 8.49 35.99 15.36
CA TYR A 515 9.06 37.26 15.82
C TYR A 515 10.35 37.60 15.08
N ALA A 516 10.58 38.89 14.88
CA ALA A 516 11.82 39.42 14.36
C ALA A 516 12.13 40.77 15.02
N GLY A 517 13.32 40.89 15.61
CA GLY A 517 13.69 42.07 16.37
C GLY A 517 12.71 42.37 17.51
N GLU A 518 12.11 43.57 17.50
CA GLU A 518 11.11 44.03 18.48
C GLU A 518 9.66 43.77 18.04
N TYR A 519 9.43 43.01 16.97
CA TYR A 519 8.12 42.84 16.35
C TYR A 519 7.67 41.38 16.41
N GLU A 520 6.41 41.19 16.82
CA GLU A 520 5.67 39.93 16.69
C GLU A 520 4.73 40.08 15.48
N TYR A 521 4.53 38.99 14.75
CA TYR A 521 3.71 38.97 13.54
C TYR A 521 2.51 38.06 13.78
N GLU A 522 1.33 38.58 13.50
CA GLU A 522 0.06 37.87 13.55
C GLU A 522 -0.49 37.68 12.14
N LEU A 523 -1.24 36.60 11.96
CA LEU A 523 -1.94 36.33 10.71
C LEU A 523 -3.33 36.98 10.75
N VAL A 524 -3.61 37.83 9.76
CA VAL A 524 -4.87 38.57 9.64
C VAL A 524 -5.47 38.34 8.26
N GLN A 525 -6.74 37.95 8.21
CA GLN A 525 -7.50 37.90 6.97
C GLN A 525 -8.02 39.30 6.61
N GLY A 526 -7.77 39.73 5.38
CA GLY A 526 -8.34 40.95 4.82
C GLY A 526 -9.79 40.75 4.35
N SER A 527 -10.52 41.85 4.15
CA SER A 527 -11.88 41.83 3.59
C SER A 527 -11.96 41.27 2.18
N ASN A 528 -10.83 41.23 1.46
CA ASN A 528 -10.70 40.57 0.17
C ASN A 528 -10.55 39.04 0.25
N GLY A 529 -10.49 38.45 1.45
CA GLY A 529 -10.30 37.02 1.66
C GLY A 529 -8.83 36.55 1.68
N ASN A 530 -7.87 37.45 1.40
CA ASN A 530 -6.44 37.14 1.44
C ASN A 530 -5.89 37.20 2.87
N TRP A 531 -4.77 36.54 3.11
CA TRP A 531 -4.15 36.46 4.42
C TRP A 531 -2.78 37.12 4.45
N TYR A 532 -2.60 37.96 5.45
CA TYR A 532 -1.45 38.83 5.60
C TYR A 532 -0.80 38.63 6.97
N LEU A 533 0.53 38.61 7.02
CA LEU A 533 1.24 38.82 8.27
C LEU A 533 1.27 40.32 8.58
N GLN A 534 0.65 40.70 9.69
CA GLN A 534 0.72 42.03 10.25
C GLN A 534 1.58 42.01 11.51
N SER A 535 2.52 42.93 11.59
CA SER A 535 3.36 43.06 12.75
C SER A 535 2.85 44.12 13.71
N TYR A 536 3.13 43.88 14.98
CA TYR A 536 3.04 44.92 15.99
C TYR A 536 4.33 44.93 16.76
N LYS A 537 4.75 46.14 17.09
CA LYS A 537 5.85 46.33 18.00
C LYS A 537 5.46 45.74 19.35
N ILE A 538 6.17 44.71 19.79
CA ILE A 538 6.07 44.24 21.15
C ILE A 538 6.56 45.42 21.99
N ALA A 539 5.69 45.98 22.82
CA ALA A 539 6.10 47.01 23.76
C ALA A 539 7.32 46.44 24.50
N PRO A 540 8.45 47.19 24.60
CA PRO A 540 9.54 46.74 25.44
C PRO A 540 8.90 46.45 26.78
N VAL A 541 8.98 45.20 27.23
CA VAL A 541 8.43 44.82 28.52
C VAL A 541 8.98 45.88 29.48
N PRO A 542 8.14 46.79 30.02
CA PRO A 542 8.62 47.78 30.98
C PRO A 542 9.23 46.92 32.06
N PRO A 543 10.53 47.05 32.42
CA PRO A 543 11.27 45.99 33.10
C PRO A 543 10.37 45.30 34.13
N ALA A 544 9.77 44.20 33.71
CA ALA A 544 8.72 43.56 34.47
C ALA A 544 9.50 42.55 35.27
N ASP A 545 10.02 43.00 36.41
CA ASP A 545 10.67 42.18 37.42
C ASP A 545 9.64 41.26 38.10
N ASN A 546 8.90 40.45 37.32
CA ASN A 546 7.81 39.66 37.86
C ASN A 546 7.59 38.39 37.02
N ILE A 547 8.14 37.27 37.49
CA ILE A 547 7.55 35.94 37.23
C ILE A 547 6.18 35.92 37.92
N VAL A 548 5.13 35.43 37.26
CA VAL A 548 3.80 35.29 37.88
C VAL A 548 3.44 33.83 38.04
N ALA A 549 3.24 33.39 39.28
CA ALA A 549 2.70 32.08 39.60
C ALA A 549 1.16 32.17 39.68
N LEU A 550 0.46 31.28 38.99
CA LEU A 550 -1.00 31.27 38.88
C LEU A 550 -1.62 30.46 40.03
N ASN A 551 -2.73 30.95 40.59
CA ASN A 551 -3.55 30.11 41.47
C ASN A 551 -4.19 28.99 40.65
N SER A 552 -4.38 27.83 41.27
CA SER A 552 -5.04 26.69 40.65
C SER A 552 -6.00 26.02 41.62
N SER A 553 -6.83 25.12 41.09
CA SER A 553 -7.73 24.31 41.91
C SER A 553 -7.67 22.84 41.50
N LEU A 554 -7.73 21.96 42.50
CA LEU A 554 -7.80 20.51 42.36
C LEU A 554 -9.08 20.01 43.04
N THR A 555 -9.74 19.04 42.44
CA THR A 555 -10.77 18.24 43.11
C THR A 555 -10.30 16.80 43.15
N VAL A 556 -10.30 16.18 44.34
CA VAL A 556 -9.78 14.82 44.56
C VAL A 556 -10.68 14.07 45.54
N ASN A 557 -10.77 12.75 45.42
CA ASN A 557 -11.52 11.93 46.37
C ASN A 557 -10.68 11.63 47.62
N SER A 558 -11.34 11.46 48.76
CA SER A 558 -10.71 11.21 50.08
C SER A 558 -9.83 9.95 50.23
N TYR A 559 -9.60 9.19 49.14
CA TYR A 559 -8.80 7.96 49.10
C TYR A 559 -7.80 7.91 47.94
N ASP A 560 -7.84 8.88 47.03
CA ASP A 560 -7.01 8.88 45.83
C ASP A 560 -5.82 9.81 46.06
N SER A 561 -4.62 9.33 45.76
CA SER A 561 -3.46 10.19 45.59
C SER A 561 -3.53 10.85 44.21
N TYR A 562 -3.28 12.15 44.15
CA TYR A 562 -3.22 12.90 42.90
C TYR A 562 -1.80 13.36 42.65
N SER A 563 -1.26 13.08 41.47
CA SER A 563 0.04 13.59 41.02
C SER A 563 -0.14 14.42 39.76
N SER A 564 0.50 15.58 39.72
CA SER A 564 0.48 16.49 38.57
C SER A 564 1.65 17.47 38.67
N ASN A 565 1.77 18.35 37.68
CA ASN A 565 2.69 19.47 37.71
C ASN A 565 1.97 20.75 38.13
N LEU A 566 2.68 21.64 38.83
CA LEU A 566 2.20 23.00 39.06
C LEU A 566 2.01 23.73 37.72
N PRO A 567 1.00 24.61 37.59
CA PRO A 567 0.66 25.26 36.33
C PRO A 567 1.82 26.09 35.76
N ALA A 568 1.84 26.21 34.43
CA ALA A 568 2.84 26.96 33.69
C ALA A 568 2.91 28.44 34.11
N VAL A 569 4.13 28.99 34.07
CA VAL A 569 4.45 30.40 34.36
C VAL A 569 3.86 31.30 33.28
N GLY A 570 3.19 32.39 33.65
CA GLY A 570 2.75 33.41 32.69
C GLY A 570 3.95 34.01 31.93
N ARG A 571 3.88 34.01 30.59
CA ARG A 571 4.97 34.48 29.70
C ARG A 571 5.18 35.99 29.84
N GLY A 572 6.45 36.42 29.92
CA GLY A 572 6.76 37.86 29.89
C GLY A 572 8.22 38.32 29.85
N THR A 573 9.28 37.49 29.68
CA THR A 573 10.67 38.01 29.74
C THR A 573 11.77 37.09 29.16
N THR A 574 12.98 37.65 29.01
CA THR A 574 14.30 37.00 28.83
C THR A 574 14.80 36.22 30.05
N CYS A 575 14.05 36.26 31.16
CA CYS A 575 14.28 35.50 32.39
C CYS A 575 13.68 34.08 32.33
N PHE A 576 13.18 33.63 31.18
CA PHE A 576 12.61 32.30 31.03
C PHE A 576 13.73 31.24 30.98
N GLY A 577 13.56 30.12 31.69
CA GLY A 577 14.64 29.16 31.90
C GLY A 577 14.26 28.06 32.88
N PRO A 578 15.19 27.16 33.25
CA PRO A 578 14.95 26.17 34.28
C PRO A 578 14.39 26.85 35.54
N PHE A 579 13.26 26.35 36.02
CA PHE A 579 12.57 26.88 37.19
C PHE A 579 12.90 26.06 38.42
N SER A 580 12.92 26.71 39.57
CA SER A 580 12.86 26.06 40.88
C SER A 580 11.57 26.47 41.59
N TYR A 581 11.02 25.55 42.35
CA TYR A 581 9.76 25.70 43.08
C TYR A 581 10.05 25.66 44.56
N SER A 582 9.31 26.44 45.34
CA SER A 582 9.43 26.44 46.80
C SER A 582 8.05 26.41 47.44
N LEU A 583 7.89 25.52 48.42
CA LEU A 583 6.68 25.44 49.23
C LEU A 583 6.72 26.54 50.30
N LEU A 584 5.64 27.31 50.41
CA LEU A 584 5.51 28.38 51.40
C LEU A 584 4.62 27.96 52.57
N GLU A 585 3.48 27.36 52.27
CA GLU A 585 2.55 26.82 53.26
C GLU A 585 2.08 25.46 52.78
N ASP A 586 2.18 24.46 53.64
CA ASP A 586 1.79 23.08 53.32
C ASP A 586 0.29 22.85 53.53
N VAL A 587 -0.21 21.74 53.00
CA VAL A 587 -1.57 21.24 53.19
C VAL A 587 -1.84 20.89 54.67
N LYS A 588 -3.09 21.02 55.11
CA LYS A 588 -3.48 20.76 56.51
C LYS A 588 -4.23 19.45 56.71
N HIS A 589 -4.79 18.89 55.63
CA HIS A 589 -5.69 17.74 55.67
C HIS A 589 -5.29 16.64 54.69
N GLY A 590 -3.99 16.52 54.43
CA GLY A 590 -3.36 15.46 53.65
C GLY A 590 -1.84 15.50 53.78
N SER A 591 -1.14 14.80 52.89
CA SER A 591 0.32 14.83 52.72
C SER A 591 0.67 15.31 51.32
N LEU A 592 1.58 16.28 51.22
CA LEU A 592 2.10 16.81 49.96
C LEU A 592 3.58 16.43 49.81
N VAL A 593 3.97 15.99 48.63
CA VAL A 593 5.38 15.90 48.21
C VAL A 593 5.55 16.77 46.99
N LEU A 594 6.42 17.78 47.03
CA LEU A 594 6.75 18.67 45.91
C LEU A 594 8.22 18.46 45.51
N ASP A 595 8.45 18.18 44.24
CA ASP A 595 9.78 18.24 43.63
C ASP A 595 10.10 19.71 43.27
N GLU A 596 10.99 20.30 44.06
CA GLU A 596 11.41 21.69 43.94
C GLU A 596 12.20 21.98 42.64
N SER A 597 12.63 20.95 41.90
CA SER A 597 13.45 21.11 40.69
C SER A 597 12.64 21.18 39.40
N ASN A 598 11.43 20.62 39.37
CA ASN A 598 10.60 20.53 38.16
C ASN A 598 9.13 20.92 38.39
N GLY A 599 8.67 21.04 39.65
CA GLY A 599 7.31 21.45 40.00
C GLY A 599 6.30 20.31 40.01
N GLU A 600 6.76 19.06 39.90
CA GLU A 600 5.93 17.87 40.09
C GLU A 600 5.51 17.76 41.56
N TYR A 601 4.24 17.50 41.81
CA TYR A 601 3.75 17.29 43.17
C TYR A 601 2.80 16.11 43.25
N SER A 602 2.76 15.47 44.42
CA SER A 602 1.75 14.48 44.79
C SER A 602 1.04 14.89 46.07
N TYR A 603 -0.29 14.85 46.06
CA TYR A 603 -1.14 15.12 47.21
C TYR A 603 -1.97 13.88 47.56
N THR A 604 -1.95 13.50 48.83
CA THR A 604 -2.77 12.40 49.37
C THR A 604 -3.62 12.93 50.52
N PRO A 605 -4.96 13.01 50.39
CA PRO A 605 -5.83 13.43 51.49
C PRO A 605 -5.71 12.49 52.69
N ASN A 606 -5.98 13.02 53.89
CA ASN A 606 -6.20 12.16 55.06
C ASN A 606 -7.45 11.30 54.84
N ALA A 607 -7.37 10.01 55.16
CA ALA A 607 -8.48 9.09 54.98
C ALA A 607 -9.78 9.62 55.63
N ASN A 608 -10.87 9.62 54.86
CA ASN A 608 -12.20 10.14 55.23
C ASN A 608 -12.30 11.67 55.44
N TYR A 609 -11.28 12.46 55.13
CA TYR A 609 -11.41 13.92 55.15
C TYR A 609 -12.29 14.38 53.98
N ASN A 610 -13.23 15.29 54.26
CA ASN A 610 -14.08 15.93 53.27
C ASN A 610 -14.08 17.43 53.55
N GLY A 611 -13.78 18.23 52.53
CA GLY A 611 -13.71 19.68 52.68
C GLY A 611 -12.54 20.30 51.93
N ALA A 612 -12.35 21.59 52.13
CA ALA A 612 -11.29 22.35 51.48
C ALA A 612 -9.93 22.07 52.13
N ASP A 613 -8.89 21.98 51.32
CA ASP A 613 -7.48 22.00 51.72
C ASP A 613 -6.71 22.92 50.75
N SER A 614 -5.47 23.27 51.04
CA SER A 614 -4.68 24.11 50.13
C SER A 614 -3.22 24.16 50.52
N PHE A 615 -2.34 24.38 49.55
CA PHE A 615 -0.96 24.77 49.78
C PHE A 615 -0.60 26.01 48.96
N SER A 616 0.43 26.74 49.38
CA SER A 616 0.94 27.92 48.66
C SER A 616 2.40 27.77 48.29
N TYR A 617 2.78 28.30 47.12
CA TYR A 617 4.10 28.12 46.52
C TYR A 617 4.60 29.37 45.79
N LYS A 618 5.89 29.35 45.45
CA LYS A 618 6.57 30.32 44.58
C LYS A 618 7.42 29.62 43.54
N ILE A 619 7.58 30.28 42.40
CA ILE A 619 8.43 29.84 41.28
C ILE A 619 9.59 30.83 41.15
N THR A 620 10.81 30.34 41.00
CA THR A 620 12.01 31.13 40.78
C THR A 620 12.64 30.73 39.45
N SER A 621 12.98 31.70 38.61
CA SER A 621 13.80 31.42 37.43
C SER A 621 15.25 31.26 37.84
N ASN A 622 15.85 30.13 37.51
CA ASN A 622 17.28 29.91 37.75
C ASN A 622 18.16 30.72 36.78
N ASN A 623 17.61 31.18 35.65
CA ASN A 623 18.34 31.99 34.68
C ASN A 623 18.64 33.41 35.18
N CYS A 624 17.79 33.97 36.04
CA CYS A 624 17.98 35.34 36.53
C CYS A 624 17.70 35.54 38.03
N SER A 625 17.43 34.46 38.78
CA SER A 625 17.19 34.49 40.23
C SER A 625 16.02 35.38 40.68
N VAL A 626 15.02 35.57 39.83
CA VAL A 626 13.79 36.31 40.14
C VAL A 626 12.73 35.34 40.64
N SER A 627 12.03 35.68 41.73
CA SER A 627 10.94 34.87 42.31
C SER A 627 9.57 35.48 42.04
N SER A 628 8.55 34.62 41.93
CA SER A 628 7.17 35.02 41.64
C SER A 628 6.40 35.62 42.82
N ASN A 629 5.17 36.09 42.54
CA ASN A 629 4.13 36.24 43.57
C ASN A 629 3.83 34.90 44.25
N ARG A 630 3.22 34.96 45.45
CA ARG A 630 2.63 33.78 46.11
C ARG A 630 1.42 33.29 45.31
N ALA A 631 1.42 32.02 44.92
CA ALA A 631 0.27 31.33 44.37
C ALA A 631 -0.29 30.33 45.37
N THR A 632 -1.59 30.05 45.28
CA THR A 632 -2.30 29.08 46.11
C THR A 632 -2.97 28.05 45.22
N LEU A 633 -2.73 26.77 45.51
CA LEU A 633 -3.50 25.67 44.95
C LEU A 633 -4.60 25.29 45.95
N SER A 634 -5.85 25.50 45.55
CA SER A 634 -7.03 25.19 46.37
C SER A 634 -7.51 23.78 46.06
N ILE A 635 -7.67 22.95 47.08
CA ILE A 635 -8.06 21.54 46.94
C ILE A 635 -9.47 21.38 47.51
N SER A 636 -10.38 20.82 46.72
CA SER A 636 -11.68 20.36 47.20
C SER A 636 -11.64 18.84 47.33
N VAL A 637 -11.54 18.35 48.57
CA VAL A 637 -11.59 16.90 48.84
C VAL A 637 -13.06 16.49 48.91
N LEU A 638 -13.49 15.74 47.90
CA LEU A 638 -14.81 15.15 47.86
C LEU A 638 -14.82 13.85 48.66
N CYS A 639 -15.96 13.58 49.27
CA CYS A 639 -16.23 12.22 49.73
C CYS A 639 -16.18 11.34 48.51
N ALA A 640 -15.36 10.29 48.56
CA ALA A 640 -15.51 9.24 47.58
C ALA A 640 -16.98 8.80 47.64
N THR A 641 -17.77 9.12 46.60
CA THR A 641 -18.87 8.22 46.24
C THR A 641 -18.17 6.90 46.16
N SER A 642 -18.52 5.96 47.03
CA SER A 642 -17.89 4.66 47.08
C SER A 642 -17.59 4.26 45.63
N GLN A 643 -16.30 4.26 45.28
CA GLN A 643 -15.84 3.23 44.37
C GLN A 643 -16.57 2.01 44.89
N SER A 644 -17.32 1.34 44.04
CA SER A 644 -17.50 -0.06 44.26
C SER A 644 -16.08 -0.65 44.28
N SER A 645 -15.38 -0.52 45.41
CA SER A 645 -14.88 -1.71 46.05
C SER A 645 -16.03 -2.68 45.94
N ASP A 646 -15.79 -3.85 45.40
CA ASP A 646 -16.62 -4.98 45.73
C ASP A 646 -16.59 -5.20 47.28
N GLY A 647 -17.19 -4.30 48.06
CA GLY A 647 -18.41 -4.65 48.75
C GLY A 647 -19.50 -4.79 47.67
N GLY A 648 -19.56 -5.89 46.92
CA GLY A 648 -19.31 -7.23 47.46
C GLY A 648 -20.02 -7.41 48.81
N ASP A 649 -21.11 -6.65 49.00
CA ASP A 649 -22.01 -6.72 50.14
C ASP A 649 -22.53 -8.14 50.15
N ILE A 650 -21.91 -8.93 51.03
CA ILE A 650 -22.49 -9.95 51.88
C ILE A 650 -23.25 -11.09 51.17
N PHE A 651 -23.98 -10.91 50.08
CA PHE A 651 -24.56 -11.96 49.25
C PHE A 651 -23.55 -12.70 48.38
N GLY A 652 -22.50 -12.06 47.84
CA GLY A 652 -21.46 -12.75 47.08
C GLY A 652 -20.50 -13.56 47.96
N LYS A 653 -20.10 -13.00 49.11
CA LYS A 653 -19.26 -13.68 50.10
C LYS A 653 -20.04 -14.68 50.96
N ILE A 654 -21.35 -14.48 51.21
CA ILE A 654 -22.20 -15.55 51.73
C ILE A 654 -22.37 -16.64 50.67
N SER A 655 -22.57 -16.35 49.38
CA SER A 655 -22.76 -17.42 48.39
C SER A 655 -21.52 -18.32 48.22
N VAL A 656 -20.30 -17.75 48.24
CA VAL A 656 -19.06 -18.54 48.17
C VAL A 656 -18.71 -19.22 49.51
N LEU A 657 -18.98 -18.59 50.66
CA LEU A 657 -18.79 -19.22 51.97
C LEU A 657 -19.86 -20.28 52.25
N LEU A 658 -21.09 -20.14 51.73
CA LEU A 658 -22.19 -21.11 51.81
C LEU A 658 -21.99 -22.26 50.80
N MET A 659 -21.39 -22.01 49.62
CA MET A 659 -20.95 -23.08 48.69
C MET A 659 -19.71 -23.83 49.20
N MET A 660 -18.75 -23.16 49.84
CA MET A 660 -17.62 -23.81 50.50
C MET A 660 -18.07 -24.55 51.78
N PHE A 661 -19.03 -24.02 52.56
CA PHE A 661 -19.62 -24.76 53.68
C PHE A 661 -20.48 -25.93 53.20
N MET A 662 -21.27 -25.83 52.11
CA MET A 662 -22.07 -26.95 51.59
C MET A 662 -21.22 -28.07 51.00
N THR A 663 -20.13 -27.77 50.29
CA THR A 663 -19.22 -28.80 49.75
C THR A 663 -18.39 -29.47 50.86
N THR A 664 -18.02 -28.74 51.91
CA THR A 664 -17.32 -29.30 53.08
C THR A 664 -18.27 -30.05 54.02
N PHE A 665 -19.55 -29.64 54.15
CA PHE A 665 -20.57 -30.41 54.90
C PHE A 665 -21.07 -31.65 54.16
N ILE A 666 -21.16 -31.64 52.82
CA ILE A 666 -21.47 -32.83 52.03
C ILE A 666 -20.27 -33.81 52.03
N GLY A 667 -19.03 -33.31 52.02
CA GLY A 667 -17.82 -34.12 52.23
C GLY A 667 -17.71 -34.74 53.64
N LEU A 668 -18.12 -34.03 54.69
CA LEU A 668 -18.15 -34.54 56.07
C LEU A 668 -19.35 -35.45 56.37
N PHE A 669 -20.46 -35.35 55.61
CA PHE A 669 -21.59 -36.27 55.73
C PHE A 669 -21.34 -37.65 55.10
N PHE A 670 -20.43 -37.74 54.12
CA PHE A 670 -20.00 -39.03 53.55
C PHE A 670 -18.84 -39.70 54.29
N ILE A 671 -18.04 -38.97 55.07
CA ILE A 671 -16.92 -39.55 55.85
C ILE A 671 -17.36 -40.05 57.25
N LYS A 672 -18.57 -39.70 57.73
CA LYS A 672 -19.07 -40.15 59.05
C LYS A 672 -20.13 -41.26 59.03
N LYS A 673 -20.39 -41.89 57.87
CA LYS A 673 -21.27 -43.07 57.75
C LYS A 673 -20.57 -44.38 57.35
N GLU A 674 -19.25 -44.37 57.19
CA GLU A 674 -18.41 -45.56 57.02
C GLU A 674 -17.32 -45.64 58.10
N LYS A 675 -17.74 -45.72 59.37
CA LYS A 675 -17.01 -46.42 60.46
C LYS A 675 -17.96 -46.60 61.66
N VAL A 676 -18.59 -47.76 61.60
CA VAL A 676 -19.51 -48.47 62.50
C VAL A 676 -19.22 -48.35 64.01
N LEU A 677 -20.31 -48.42 64.81
CA LEU A 677 -20.41 -48.73 66.26
C LEU A 677 -19.75 -47.78 67.27
#